data_AF-A0A934CPM1-F1
#
_entry.id   AF-A0A934CPM1-F1
#
_cell.length_a   1.000
_cell.length_b   1.000
_cell.length_c   1.000
_cell.angle_alpha   90.00
_cell.angle_beta   90.00
_cell.angle_gamma   90.00
#
_symmetry.space_group_name_H-M   'P 1'
#
loop_
_entity.id
_entity.type
_entity.pdbx_description
1 polymer ?
#
loop_
_entity_poly.entity_id
_entity_poly.type
_entity_poly.pdbx_seq_one_letter_code
_entity_poly.pdbx_strand_id
1 'polypeptide(L)'
;MDPALFPQAELRFLVCRLSTYRDVSPSISHGLVAQIAQEVEGVFTDFAFLPPPKDTEVMTTSKIPLWVGTTTKEPPCSFDVLGISNSVVLELLNLPKLLHFSGIPLFKNERMMRQEIPIVVLGGASAAVTSVLHGPIKGQGFGNSYGLVDAVLIGEGEFSIKQFLEVVKKGKSAGLTKAEILNACHGKVDGFYEPDKYEHQYKVVVKKPEKAGKTSSQQDEPLMNLRLTKKSVLDEGQGDENTPPLSPPSQGGEGGVENPFTGEEVLVEIAPTEPYVSFPVKSAIVYDLDQARTMESGPVWYEEESLGTGSLQISNGCPCFCAFCAESWERKPYRERSLSKLLEALRSAKAHQGLDTINFLSFNFNTHAELYSMILSFYEEMANVSLKSQRFDLLSADQFLAEVQQIIGKTTVSCGMEGISERLRRCLHKNLTEEQIYKACEFLFERGIRELKIFLIGTGLEQAEDFGEFGRFVERLADLKSMSDSKVRIIFSLTPLYYPPHTPLQYHACITAIEDNKKLKREIERICKLNGMEFRESASYEETWLMQLFAMGDRRLTPALIRSSITDGFVYYNTVPKQVLKNWRTYLSELVLSEENYFREKGKEQVFPWDDVDMGISKKFLWEEYERSIHFTEREYCLGRPSIDAQCLGCGACPTATHIKKITQHKISQPFLLEELQKIANGKRNLITLRVVVEIEPTMRLAPKRLIGVAIARALMLAMPEIVPYYSSLSGHLSDFTGDKATADFTYGINVYHLAFLSKDRLKELLNNEVLSEKLNTIQGYCQGFRIKEFVVNPGDILDVKYMLYKMYFNKNFTASFIEQKLGEYLHANYVKHTLLKRHGDTIFKVDTKSKKNAMVLYARINNLNRMKEPDAEFSILMAVARRFDIQTFLETCYGFERRREVVCTKIEALGYYGKNPVLQKNVRCASCTDYVNETFLVGQPLGENQCLICTIDRDENLIP
;
A
#
# COMPACT_ATOMS: atom_id res chain seq x y z
N MET A 1 -14.32 2.31 13.83
CA MET A 1 -14.88 2.62 15.17
C MET A 1 -16.29 3.16 14.97
N ASP A 2 -17.21 2.92 15.89
CA ASP A 2 -18.52 3.57 15.84
C ASP A 2 -18.33 5.09 16.08
N PRO A 3 -18.66 5.97 15.11
CA PRO A 3 -18.48 7.42 15.27
C PRO A 3 -19.24 7.98 16.49
N ALA A 4 -20.28 7.30 16.99
CA ALA A 4 -21.01 7.72 18.20
C ALA A 4 -20.14 7.70 19.48
N LEU A 5 -19.01 6.98 19.47
CA LEU A 5 -18.06 6.93 20.60
C LEU A 5 -17.11 8.13 20.63
N PHE A 6 -16.98 8.89 19.52
CA PHE A 6 -16.04 10.00 19.43
C PHE A 6 -16.22 11.09 20.51
N PRO A 7 -17.45 11.52 20.85
CA PRO A 7 -17.65 12.51 21.92
C PRO A 7 -17.29 11.99 23.31
N GLN A 8 -17.35 10.67 23.52
CA GLN A 8 -17.14 10.01 24.82
C GLN A 8 -15.66 9.62 25.06
N ALA A 9 -14.82 9.76 24.04
CA ALA A 9 -13.41 9.36 24.11
C ALA A 9 -12.62 10.24 25.08
N GLU A 10 -11.79 9.61 25.93
CA GLU A 10 -10.86 10.30 26.83
C GLU A 10 -9.70 10.93 26.03
N LEU A 11 -9.24 10.22 24.99
CA LEU A 11 -8.20 10.68 24.08
C LEU A 11 -8.59 10.34 22.64
N ARG A 12 -8.43 11.31 21.73
CA ARG A 12 -8.78 11.19 20.31
C ARG A 12 -7.51 11.24 19.48
N PHE A 13 -7.24 10.16 18.74
CA PHE A 13 -6.05 9.98 17.94
C PHE A 13 -6.41 9.88 16.44
N LEU A 14 -5.88 10.78 15.63
CA LEU A 14 -6.05 10.74 14.18
C LEU A 14 -4.80 10.16 13.54
N VAL A 15 -4.93 9.03 12.85
CA VAL A 15 -3.83 8.42 12.09
C VAL A 15 -3.79 9.06 10.70
N CYS A 16 -2.79 9.89 10.47
CA CYS A 16 -2.63 10.67 9.25
C CYS A 16 -1.64 10.01 8.28
N ARG A 17 -2.02 9.98 6.99
CA ARG A 17 -1.16 9.58 5.88
C ARG A 17 -0.88 10.78 4.97
N LEU A 18 0.36 10.85 4.50
CA LEU A 18 0.86 11.88 3.57
C LEU A 18 0.62 11.52 2.09
N SER A 19 -0.02 10.38 1.85
CA SER A 19 -0.34 9.81 0.55
C SER A 19 -1.83 9.49 0.44
N THR A 20 -2.32 9.31 -0.78
CA THR A 20 -3.74 9.09 -1.00
C THR A 20 -4.19 7.75 -0.43
N TYR A 21 -5.48 7.64 -0.11
CA TYR A 21 -6.07 6.40 0.38
C TYR A 21 -5.75 5.22 -0.54
N ARG A 22 -5.88 5.40 -1.86
CA ARG A 22 -5.60 4.36 -2.85
C ARG A 22 -4.18 3.83 -2.74
N ASP A 23 -3.20 4.73 -2.70
CA ASP A 23 -1.77 4.39 -2.70
C ASP A 23 -1.36 3.59 -1.45
N VAL A 24 -2.02 3.85 -0.32
CA VAL A 24 -1.63 3.27 0.97
C VAL A 24 -2.59 2.23 1.49
N SER A 25 -3.73 1.99 0.84
CA SER A 25 -4.73 0.99 1.27
C SER A 25 -4.14 -0.42 1.47
N PRO A 26 -3.13 -0.90 0.70
CA PRO A 26 -2.52 -2.21 0.93
C PRO A 26 -1.51 -2.22 2.09
N SER A 27 -1.15 -1.04 2.63
CA SER A 27 -0.17 -0.91 3.71
C SER A 27 -0.78 -1.28 5.06
N ILE A 28 -0.10 -2.14 5.82
CA ILE A 28 -0.55 -2.45 7.18
C ILE A 28 -0.35 -1.30 8.17
N SER A 29 0.52 -0.34 7.86
CA SER A 29 1.11 0.57 8.83
C SER A 29 0.06 1.37 9.61
N HIS A 30 -0.89 1.99 8.90
CA HIS A 30 -1.92 2.82 9.53
C HIS A 30 -2.95 1.98 10.28
N GLY A 31 -3.34 0.82 9.74
CA GLY A 31 -4.23 -0.12 10.43
C GLY A 31 -3.62 -0.66 11.73
N LEU A 32 -2.33 -1.01 11.71
CA LEU A 32 -1.60 -1.50 12.87
C LEU A 32 -1.45 -0.40 13.94
N VAL A 33 -1.08 0.82 13.53
CA VAL A 33 -1.00 1.99 14.44
C VAL A 33 -2.34 2.23 15.14
N ALA A 34 -3.46 2.20 14.40
CA ALA A 34 -4.78 2.37 14.99
C ALA A 34 -5.14 1.25 15.97
N GLN A 35 -4.74 0.01 15.68
CA GLN A 35 -4.98 -1.12 16.59
C GLN A 35 -4.19 -1.04 17.88
N ILE A 36 -2.91 -0.70 17.80
CA ILE A 36 -2.07 -0.48 18.98
C ILE A 36 -2.67 0.64 19.83
N ALA A 37 -3.10 1.73 19.20
CA ALA A 37 -3.75 2.83 19.90
C ALA A 37 -5.05 2.42 20.61
N GLN A 38 -5.84 1.53 20.01
CA GLN A 38 -7.07 0.98 20.60
C GLN A 38 -6.82 0.04 21.81
N GLU A 39 -5.58 -0.38 22.07
CA GLU A 39 -5.25 -1.09 23.32
C GLU A 39 -5.20 -0.19 24.54
N VAL A 40 -5.06 1.11 24.33
CA VAL A 40 -5.13 2.09 25.40
C VAL A 40 -6.60 2.38 25.64
N GLU A 41 -7.11 1.97 26.80
CA GLU A 41 -8.51 2.15 27.19
C GLU A 41 -8.94 3.61 27.02
N GLY A 42 -10.15 3.84 26.50
CA GLY A 42 -10.69 5.19 26.29
C GLY A 42 -10.12 5.97 25.10
N VAL A 43 -9.21 5.39 24.30
CA VAL A 43 -8.70 6.00 23.06
C VAL A 43 -9.64 5.75 21.89
N PHE A 44 -10.02 6.82 21.20
CA PHE A 44 -10.70 6.75 19.92
C PHE A 44 -9.74 6.98 18.76
N THR A 45 -9.85 6.18 17.70
CA THR A 45 -9.01 6.31 16.51
C THR A 45 -9.83 6.56 15.26
N ASP A 46 -9.39 7.50 14.43
CA ASP A 46 -9.86 7.68 13.06
C ASP A 46 -8.66 7.77 12.09
N PHE A 47 -8.93 7.82 10.78
CA PHE A 47 -7.91 7.97 9.75
C PHE A 47 -8.09 9.28 8.98
N ALA A 48 -6.99 9.83 8.45
CA ALA A 48 -7.01 10.87 7.44
C ALA A 48 -5.92 10.61 6.39
N PHE A 49 -6.22 10.92 5.13
CA PHE A 49 -5.32 10.66 3.98
C PHE A 49 -5.16 11.94 3.16
N LEU A 50 -4.10 12.04 2.35
CA LEU A 50 -3.99 13.08 1.34
C LEU A 50 -5.18 12.96 0.36
N PRO A 51 -5.97 14.01 0.12
CA PRO A 51 -7.03 13.97 -0.88
C PRO A 51 -6.44 13.76 -2.28
N PRO A 52 -7.13 13.09 -3.22
CA PRO A 52 -6.67 13.01 -4.61
C PRO A 52 -6.61 14.41 -5.25
N PRO A 53 -5.91 14.57 -6.39
CA PRO A 53 -5.65 15.89 -6.99
C PRO A 53 -6.91 16.74 -7.22
N LYS A 54 -8.00 16.13 -7.72
CA LYS A 54 -9.27 16.82 -7.99
C LYS A 54 -9.95 17.31 -6.72
N ASP A 55 -9.89 16.51 -5.66
CA ASP A 55 -10.56 16.84 -4.39
C ASP A 55 -9.76 17.89 -3.63
N THR A 56 -8.42 17.84 -3.70
CA THR A 56 -7.54 18.85 -3.09
C THR A 56 -7.93 20.27 -3.52
N GLU A 57 -8.11 20.51 -4.83
CA GLU A 57 -8.47 21.83 -5.36
C GLU A 57 -9.83 22.32 -4.84
N VAL A 58 -10.84 21.44 -4.88
CA VAL A 58 -12.20 21.73 -4.39
C VAL A 58 -12.20 22.00 -2.89
N MET A 59 -11.49 21.19 -2.11
CA MET A 59 -11.40 21.32 -0.67
C MET A 59 -10.69 22.61 -0.26
N THR A 60 -9.56 22.95 -0.89
CA THR A 60 -8.86 24.21 -0.60
C THR A 60 -9.71 25.43 -0.95
N THR A 61 -10.41 25.42 -2.09
CA THR A 61 -11.26 26.54 -2.53
C THR A 61 -12.48 26.71 -1.61
N SER A 62 -13.04 25.59 -1.15
CA SER A 62 -14.21 25.55 -0.26
C SER A 62 -13.85 25.71 1.22
N LYS A 63 -12.57 25.93 1.56
CA LYS A 63 -12.04 26.01 2.93
C LYS A 63 -12.37 24.78 3.78
N ILE A 64 -12.40 23.60 3.15
CA ILE A 64 -12.51 22.31 3.83
C ILE A 64 -11.09 21.85 4.19
N PRO A 65 -10.82 21.44 5.44
CA PRO A 65 -9.53 20.88 5.84
C PRO A 65 -9.08 19.75 4.93
N LEU A 66 -7.81 19.70 4.52
CA LEU A 66 -7.32 18.60 3.66
C LEU A 66 -7.29 17.26 4.39
N TRP A 67 -6.97 17.25 5.68
CA TRP A 67 -7.24 16.12 6.55
C TRP A 67 -8.62 16.26 7.17
N VAL A 68 -9.43 15.20 7.01
CA VAL A 68 -10.75 15.04 7.64
C VAL A 68 -10.86 13.59 8.08
N GLY A 69 -11.38 13.35 9.29
CA GLY A 69 -11.61 12.00 9.79
C GLY A 69 -12.48 11.20 8.83
N THR A 70 -12.01 10.05 8.35
CA THR A 70 -12.72 9.27 7.33
C THR A 70 -14.03 8.70 7.86
N THR A 71 -14.12 8.41 9.16
CA THR A 71 -15.31 7.86 9.80
C THR A 71 -16.17 8.96 10.42
N THR A 72 -15.55 9.81 11.24
CA THR A 72 -16.24 10.83 12.04
C THR A 72 -16.63 12.07 11.23
N LYS A 73 -15.92 12.34 10.13
CA LYS A 73 -15.99 13.58 9.35
C LYS A 73 -15.58 14.84 10.13
N GLU A 74 -14.88 14.66 11.24
CA GLU A 74 -14.38 15.74 12.08
C GLU A 74 -13.07 16.33 11.53
N PRO A 75 -12.82 17.65 11.69
CA PRO A 75 -11.55 18.27 11.37
C PRO A 75 -10.44 17.84 12.35
N PRO A 76 -9.16 18.00 12.00
CA PRO A 76 -8.04 17.53 12.82
C PRO A 76 -7.94 18.24 14.17
N CYS A 77 -8.42 19.49 14.27
CA CYS A 77 -8.47 20.22 15.55
C CYS A 77 -9.48 19.62 16.56
N SER A 78 -10.36 18.71 16.15
CA SER A 78 -11.26 17.98 17.07
C SER A 78 -10.56 16.81 17.78
N PHE A 79 -9.30 16.52 17.42
CA PHE A 79 -8.48 15.44 17.96
C PHE A 79 -7.40 15.98 18.92
N ASP A 80 -6.86 15.12 19.78
CA ASP A 80 -5.81 15.47 20.74
C ASP A 80 -4.40 15.23 20.18
N VAL A 81 -4.27 14.23 19.32
CA VAL A 81 -3.00 13.81 18.72
C VAL A 81 -3.20 13.49 17.24
N LEU A 82 -2.32 14.02 16.40
CA LEU A 82 -2.14 13.62 15.00
C LEU A 82 -0.92 12.70 14.90
N GLY A 83 -1.13 11.43 14.60
CA GLY A 83 -0.07 10.45 14.36
C GLY A 83 0.20 10.30 12.87
N ILE A 84 1.29 10.87 12.40
CA ILE A 84 1.71 10.79 10.99
C ILE A 84 2.49 9.50 10.78
N SER A 85 1.98 8.63 9.90
CA SER A 85 2.72 7.44 9.44
C SER A 85 3.30 7.72 8.06
N ASN A 86 4.59 8.01 7.99
CA ASN A 86 5.31 8.29 6.75
C ASN A 86 6.02 7.03 6.23
N SER A 87 5.77 6.66 4.97
CA SER A 87 6.32 5.45 4.36
C SER A 87 7.43 5.72 3.36
N VAL A 88 7.40 6.85 2.66
CA VAL A 88 8.39 7.22 1.66
C VAL A 88 8.85 8.65 1.91
N VAL A 89 10.16 8.89 1.81
CA VAL A 89 10.77 10.19 2.13
C VAL A 89 10.18 11.35 1.31
N LEU A 90 9.83 11.12 0.03
CA LEU A 90 9.23 12.16 -0.81
C LEU A 90 7.83 12.60 -0.35
N GLU A 91 7.11 11.80 0.44
CA GLU A 91 5.81 12.22 0.99
C GLU A 91 5.97 13.39 1.98
N LEU A 92 7.17 13.63 2.52
CA LEU A 92 7.45 14.78 3.39
C LEU A 92 7.16 16.13 2.71
N LEU A 93 7.21 16.18 1.37
CA LEU A 93 6.82 17.35 0.57
C LEU A 93 5.36 17.76 0.79
N ASN A 94 4.49 16.82 1.17
CA ASN A 94 3.07 17.05 1.35
C ASN A 94 2.73 17.61 2.73
N LEU A 95 3.61 17.41 3.74
CA LEU A 95 3.30 17.73 5.13
C LEU A 95 3.00 19.22 5.37
N PRO A 96 3.78 20.20 4.87
CA PRO A 96 3.48 21.61 5.13
C PRO A 96 2.11 22.02 4.59
N LYS A 97 1.76 21.61 3.37
CA LYS A 97 0.45 21.87 2.77
C LYS A 97 -0.68 21.23 3.58
N LEU A 98 -0.52 19.98 4.00
CA LEU A 98 -1.52 19.25 4.79
C LEU A 98 -1.76 19.92 6.15
N LEU A 99 -0.71 20.38 6.85
CA LEU A 99 -0.86 21.13 8.09
C LEU A 99 -1.58 22.46 7.84
N HIS A 100 -1.06 23.27 6.91
CA HIS A 100 -1.56 24.62 6.64
C HIS A 100 -3.04 24.63 6.23
N PHE A 101 -3.41 23.85 5.22
CA PHE A 101 -4.78 23.83 4.71
C PHE A 101 -5.73 23.00 5.58
N SER A 102 -5.24 22.36 6.64
CA SER A 102 -6.10 21.73 7.65
C SER A 102 -6.23 22.53 8.94
N GLY A 103 -5.73 23.77 8.96
CA GLY A 103 -5.83 24.67 10.10
C GLY A 103 -4.88 24.34 11.25
N ILE A 104 -3.84 23.53 11.00
CA ILE A 104 -2.81 23.19 11.98
C ILE A 104 -1.61 24.13 11.77
N PRO A 105 -1.19 24.88 12.80
CA PRO A 105 0.00 25.71 12.71
C PRO A 105 1.23 24.93 12.27
N LEU A 106 2.04 25.53 11.37
CA LEU A 106 3.22 24.88 10.81
C LEU A 106 4.30 24.60 11.85
N PHE A 107 4.51 25.51 12.80
CA PHE A 107 5.63 25.44 13.71
C PHE A 107 5.21 25.06 15.13
N LYS A 108 6.05 24.24 15.78
CA LYS A 108 5.79 23.69 17.11
C LYS A 108 5.55 24.76 18.18
N ASN A 109 6.27 25.89 18.20
CA ASN A 109 6.02 26.99 19.15
C ASN A 109 4.57 27.48 19.12
N GLU A 110 4.02 27.70 17.93
CA GLU A 110 2.63 28.17 17.80
C GLU A 110 1.66 27.08 18.28
N ARG A 111 1.92 25.82 17.95
CA ARG A 111 1.13 24.70 18.47
C ARG A 111 1.18 24.65 19.99
N MET A 112 2.36 24.74 20.62
CA MET A 112 2.51 24.62 22.08
C MET A 112 1.74 25.68 22.87
N MET A 113 1.54 26.88 22.31
CA MET A 113 0.77 27.96 22.95
C MET A 113 -0.75 27.75 22.92
N ARG A 114 -1.25 26.84 22.06
CA ARG A 114 -2.67 26.67 21.75
C ARG A 114 -3.15 25.28 22.16
N GLN A 115 -3.91 25.19 23.26
CA GLN A 115 -4.37 23.92 23.82
C GLN A 115 -5.36 23.18 22.90
N GLU A 116 -6.09 23.92 22.06
CA GLU A 116 -7.04 23.36 21.10
C GLU A 116 -6.38 22.72 19.87
N ILE A 117 -5.07 22.93 19.67
CA ILE A 117 -4.33 22.32 18.59
C ILE A 117 -3.77 20.97 19.04
N PRO A 118 -3.89 19.89 18.25
CA PRO A 118 -3.35 18.59 18.62
C PRO A 118 -1.82 18.57 18.69
N ILE A 119 -1.27 17.59 19.42
CA ILE A 119 0.15 17.22 19.33
C ILE A 119 0.37 16.51 17.98
N VAL A 120 1.40 16.92 17.24
CA VAL A 120 1.77 16.32 15.94
C VAL A 120 2.99 15.43 16.12
N VAL A 121 2.80 14.11 16.07
CA VAL A 121 3.89 13.12 16.18
C VAL A 121 4.07 12.38 14.87
N LEU A 122 5.31 12.12 14.47
CA LEU A 122 5.64 11.39 13.25
C LEU A 122 6.34 10.07 13.55
N GLY A 123 5.99 9.03 12.79
CA GLY A 123 6.72 7.77 12.75
C GLY A 123 6.63 7.13 11.36
N GLY A 124 6.92 5.83 11.29
CA GLY A 124 6.88 5.07 10.04
C GLY A 124 8.27 4.76 9.48
N ALA A 125 8.32 4.16 8.30
CA ALA A 125 9.55 3.59 7.74
C ALA A 125 10.63 4.65 7.44
N SER A 126 10.25 5.91 7.25
CA SER A 126 11.17 7.01 6.98
C SER A 126 11.45 7.89 8.21
N ALA A 127 11.10 7.46 9.42
CA ALA A 127 11.26 8.26 10.65
C ALA A 127 12.72 8.68 10.93
N ALA A 128 13.69 7.84 10.54
CA ALA A 128 15.12 8.13 10.63
C ALA A 128 15.60 9.21 9.62
N VAL A 129 14.75 9.62 8.68
CA VAL A 129 15.07 10.53 7.58
C VAL A 129 14.15 11.74 7.61
N THR A 130 14.17 12.47 8.73
CA THR A 130 13.20 13.56 8.99
C THR A 130 13.84 14.89 9.34
N SER A 131 15.16 15.02 9.25
CA SER A 131 15.89 16.23 9.68
C SER A 131 15.46 17.51 8.95
N VAL A 132 14.95 17.39 7.72
CA VAL A 132 14.33 18.51 6.96
C VAL A 132 13.05 19.07 7.62
N LEU A 133 12.43 18.33 8.53
CA LEU A 133 11.22 18.75 9.25
C LEU A 133 11.52 19.43 10.59
N HIS A 134 12.77 19.45 11.05
CA HIS A 134 13.10 19.84 12.41
C HIS A 134 13.13 21.36 12.65
N GLY A 135 12.87 22.16 11.61
CA GLY A 135 12.66 23.60 11.71
C GLY A 135 13.84 24.41 11.15
N PRO A 136 13.60 25.63 10.66
CA PRO A 136 14.63 26.48 10.08
C PRO A 136 15.70 26.87 11.11
N ILE A 137 16.92 27.16 10.64
CA ILE A 137 17.99 27.66 11.51
C ILE A 137 17.86 29.18 11.73
N LYS A 138 18.48 29.69 12.81
CA LYS A 138 18.56 31.13 13.09
C LYS A 138 19.15 31.87 11.87
N GLY A 139 18.51 32.96 11.45
CA GLY A 139 18.97 33.78 10.33
C GLY A 139 18.27 33.53 8.99
N GLN A 140 17.44 32.49 8.85
CA GLN A 140 16.66 32.21 7.62
C GLN A 140 15.35 33.01 7.49
N GLY A 141 15.12 34.02 8.34
CA GLY A 141 13.91 34.85 8.30
C GLY A 141 12.68 34.25 8.99
N PHE A 142 12.82 33.13 9.71
CA PHE A 142 11.72 32.45 10.41
C PHE A 142 11.73 32.65 11.94
N GLY A 143 12.54 33.55 12.48
CA GLY A 143 12.59 33.83 13.93
C GLY A 143 12.90 32.58 14.78
N ASN A 144 12.18 32.41 15.90
CA ASN A 144 12.26 31.24 16.79
C ASN A 144 11.31 30.10 16.37
N SER A 145 11.06 29.92 15.07
CA SER A 145 10.18 28.86 14.57
C SER A 145 10.84 27.48 14.72
N TYR A 146 10.17 26.56 15.41
CA TYR A 146 10.64 25.19 15.65
C TYR A 146 10.10 24.21 14.59
N GLY A 147 10.30 22.89 14.78
CA GLY A 147 9.95 21.85 13.81
C GLY A 147 8.49 21.81 13.33
N LEU A 148 8.32 21.24 12.13
CA LEU A 148 7.04 20.93 11.49
C LEU A 148 6.29 19.78 12.17
N VAL A 149 6.99 19.04 13.03
CA VAL A 149 6.45 18.00 13.92
C VAL A 149 6.87 18.30 15.35
N ASP A 150 6.08 17.86 16.33
CA ASP A 150 6.35 18.09 17.75
C ASP A 150 7.34 17.07 18.32
N ALA A 151 7.27 15.83 17.82
CA ALA A 151 8.17 14.73 18.12
C ALA A 151 8.19 13.68 16.99
N VAL A 152 9.21 12.83 17.00
CA VAL A 152 9.36 11.68 16.12
C VAL A 152 9.51 10.42 16.99
N LEU A 153 8.79 9.34 16.64
CA LEU A 153 8.99 8.02 17.22
C LEU A 153 9.93 7.23 16.29
N ILE A 154 11.19 7.10 16.72
CA ILE A 154 12.26 6.43 15.97
C ILE A 154 12.23 4.93 16.25
N GLY A 155 12.28 4.13 15.18
CA GLY A 155 12.32 2.67 15.26
C GLY A 155 10.92 2.03 15.17
N GLU A 156 10.73 0.97 15.94
CA GLU A 156 9.55 0.11 15.90
C GLU A 156 8.43 0.65 16.82
N GLY A 157 7.22 0.75 16.27
CA GLY A 157 6.06 1.45 16.86
C GLY A 157 5.23 0.61 17.82
N GLU A 158 5.43 -0.70 17.80
CA GLU A 158 4.55 -1.71 18.41
C GLU A 158 4.35 -1.52 19.91
N PHE A 159 5.38 -1.03 20.62
CA PHE A 159 5.29 -0.65 22.04
C PHE A 159 5.29 0.86 22.25
N SER A 160 6.09 1.62 21.48
CA SER A 160 6.30 3.06 21.68
C SER A 160 5.04 3.89 21.46
N ILE A 161 4.17 3.51 20.52
CA ILE A 161 2.89 4.20 20.30
C ILE A 161 2.00 4.10 21.53
N LYS A 162 1.91 2.91 22.14
CA LYS A 162 1.12 2.68 23.34
C LYS A 162 1.65 3.47 24.52
N GLN A 163 2.97 3.38 24.78
CA GLN A 163 3.65 4.16 25.81
C GLN A 163 3.39 5.66 25.64
N PHE A 164 3.50 6.17 24.42
CA PHE A 164 3.26 7.57 24.10
C PHE A 164 1.81 8.00 24.41
N LEU A 165 0.83 7.25 23.91
CA LEU A 165 -0.59 7.57 24.12
C LEU A 165 -1.00 7.47 25.60
N GLU A 166 -0.43 6.55 26.36
CA GLU A 166 -0.64 6.47 27.82
C GLU A 166 -0.09 7.71 28.56
N VAL A 167 1.10 8.19 28.18
CA VAL A 167 1.67 9.43 28.73
C VAL A 167 0.80 10.63 28.37
N VAL A 168 0.38 10.75 27.11
CA VAL A 168 -0.50 11.84 26.67
C VAL A 168 -1.85 11.80 27.37
N LYS A 169 -2.51 10.63 27.43
CA LYS A 169 -3.79 10.44 28.13
C LYS A 169 -3.67 10.89 29.59
N LYS A 170 -2.66 10.37 30.32
CA LYS A 170 -2.43 10.71 31.73
C LYS A 170 -2.16 12.20 31.93
N GLY A 171 -1.33 12.80 31.07
CA GLY A 171 -0.99 14.21 31.15
C GLY A 171 -2.19 15.11 30.88
N LYS A 172 -3.01 14.78 29.87
CA LYS A 172 -4.26 15.48 29.56
C LYS A 172 -5.25 15.40 30.74
N SER A 173 -5.45 14.22 31.31
CA SER A 173 -6.32 14.03 32.49
C SER A 173 -5.82 14.80 33.72
N ALA A 174 -4.51 15.02 33.83
CA ALA A 174 -3.91 15.81 34.91
C ALA A 174 -3.87 17.33 34.63
N GLY A 175 -4.36 17.79 33.47
CA GLY A 175 -4.36 19.20 33.10
C GLY A 175 -2.97 19.77 32.76
N LEU A 176 -2.02 18.91 32.40
CA LEU A 176 -0.67 19.34 31.98
C LEU A 176 -0.72 20.06 30.64
N THR A 177 0.20 21.00 30.46
CA THR A 177 0.45 21.63 29.16
C THR A 177 1.07 20.62 28.18
N LYS A 178 0.92 20.84 26.87
CA LYS A 178 1.53 19.97 25.86
C LYS A 178 3.05 19.86 25.99
N ALA A 179 3.73 20.94 26.38
CA ALA A 179 5.16 20.92 26.63
C ALA A 179 5.54 20.02 27.82
N GLU A 180 4.77 20.07 28.92
CA GLU A 180 4.97 19.17 30.07
C GLU A 180 4.69 17.71 29.71
N ILE A 181 3.70 17.45 28.85
CA ILE A 181 3.41 16.11 28.32
C ILE A 181 4.59 15.57 27.51
N LEU A 182 5.12 16.35 26.56
CA LEU A 182 6.28 15.94 25.76
C LEU A 182 7.53 15.76 26.63
N ASN A 183 7.76 16.64 27.61
CA ASN A 183 8.83 16.48 28.59
C ASN A 183 8.69 15.16 29.37
N ALA A 184 7.46 14.75 29.72
CA ALA A 184 7.20 13.51 30.44
C ALA A 184 7.41 12.23 29.61
N CYS A 185 7.51 12.32 28.28
CA CYS A 185 7.83 11.21 27.38
C CYS A 185 9.31 10.82 27.43
N HIS A 186 10.21 11.78 27.70
CA HIS A 186 11.65 11.51 27.80
C HIS A 186 11.92 10.46 28.90
N GLY A 187 12.64 9.40 28.52
CA GLY A 187 12.95 8.28 29.40
C GLY A 187 11.79 7.32 29.72
N LYS A 188 10.58 7.56 29.17
CA LYS A 188 9.41 6.66 29.33
C LYS A 188 8.89 6.05 28.04
N VAL A 189 9.11 6.74 26.91
CA VAL A 189 8.69 6.29 25.59
C VAL A 189 9.94 5.91 24.80
N ASP A 190 10.03 4.65 24.41
CA ASP A 190 11.16 4.14 23.64
C ASP A 190 11.19 4.82 22.26
N GLY A 191 12.39 5.24 21.82
CA GLY A 191 12.56 5.91 20.53
C GLY A 191 11.97 7.33 20.45
N PHE A 192 11.54 7.94 21.56
CA PHE A 192 11.01 9.30 21.54
C PHE A 192 12.10 10.35 21.26
N TYR A 193 11.97 11.05 20.14
CA TYR A 193 12.88 12.09 19.70
C TYR A 193 12.15 13.44 19.59
N GLU A 194 12.62 14.44 20.32
CA GLU A 194 12.08 15.80 20.32
C GLU A 194 13.08 16.75 19.60
N PRO A 195 12.86 17.13 18.34
CA PRO A 195 13.91 17.74 17.51
C PRO A 195 14.52 19.03 18.07
N ASP A 196 13.71 19.92 18.62
CA ASP A 196 14.14 21.21 19.19
C ASP A 196 14.94 21.07 20.49
N LYS A 197 15.11 19.84 21.00
CA LYS A 197 16.01 19.55 22.12
C LYS A 197 17.46 19.28 21.72
N TYR A 198 17.78 19.32 20.44
CA TYR A 198 19.14 19.14 19.92
C TYR A 198 19.57 20.38 19.13
N GLU A 199 20.67 20.99 19.54
CA GLU A 199 21.27 22.15 18.88
C GLU A 199 22.30 21.68 17.85
N HIS A 200 22.15 22.16 16.61
CA HIS A 200 23.05 21.89 15.49
C HIS A 200 23.98 23.09 15.30
N GLN A 201 25.29 22.88 15.43
CA GLN A 201 26.28 23.93 15.24
C GLN A 201 26.92 23.84 13.86
N TYR A 202 26.88 24.94 13.12
CA TYR A 202 27.44 25.07 11.79
C TYR A 202 28.69 25.93 11.81
N LYS A 203 29.70 25.56 11.02
CA LYS A 203 30.91 26.38 10.79
C LYS A 203 31.10 26.63 9.30
N VAL A 204 31.48 27.85 8.98
CA VAL A 204 31.87 28.25 7.63
C VAL A 204 33.27 27.72 7.35
N VAL A 205 33.39 26.79 6.41
CA VAL A 205 34.66 26.28 5.91
C VAL A 205 34.96 26.99 4.59
N VAL A 206 36.01 27.82 4.59
CA VAL A 206 36.48 28.47 3.36
C VAL A 206 37.24 27.43 2.53
N LYS A 207 36.72 27.06 1.36
CA LYS A 207 37.46 26.23 0.41
C LYS A 207 38.68 27.02 -0.06
N LYS A 208 39.90 26.57 0.28
CA LYS A 208 41.10 27.09 -0.38
C LYS A 208 40.98 26.72 -1.87
N PRO A 209 41.20 27.65 -2.82
CA PRO A 209 41.19 27.31 -4.23
C PRO A 209 42.25 26.24 -4.48
N GLU A 210 41.85 25.12 -5.08
CA GLU A 210 42.79 24.10 -5.54
C GLU A 210 43.74 24.75 -6.54
N LYS A 211 45.03 24.81 -6.19
CA LYS A 211 46.08 25.19 -7.13
C LYS A 211 46.12 24.11 -8.19
N ALA A 212 45.71 24.45 -9.41
CA ALA A 212 46.01 23.66 -10.59
C ALA A 212 47.50 23.30 -10.57
N GLY A 213 47.79 21.99 -10.58
CA GLY A 213 49.12 21.46 -10.34
C GLY A 213 50.18 22.08 -11.25
N LYS A 214 51.21 22.65 -10.63
CA LYS A 214 52.57 22.65 -11.14
C LYS A 214 53.51 22.18 -10.03
N THR A 215 54.42 21.32 -10.43
CA THR A 215 55.38 20.51 -9.67
C THR A 215 56.30 21.30 -8.71
N SER A 216 56.51 20.69 -7.55
CA SER A 216 57.69 20.68 -6.65
C SER A 216 58.36 22.00 -6.21
N SER A 217 58.43 22.23 -4.89
CA SER A 217 59.65 22.13 -4.03
C SER A 217 59.53 22.98 -2.74
N GLN A 218 60.31 22.59 -1.74
CA GLN A 218 60.26 22.87 -0.28
C GLN A 218 60.62 24.31 0.15
N GLN A 219 60.13 24.76 1.31
CA GLN A 219 60.88 25.15 2.55
C GLN A 219 60.06 26.05 3.51
N ASP A 220 60.45 25.98 4.79
CA ASP A 220 59.75 26.32 6.06
C ASP A 220 59.57 27.82 6.45
N GLU A 221 58.49 28.09 7.23
CA GLU A 221 58.21 29.03 8.36
C GLU A 221 58.80 30.47 8.49
N PRO A 222 58.32 31.37 9.43
CA PRO A 222 57.08 31.43 10.23
C PRO A 222 56.36 32.83 10.34
N LEU A 223 55.11 32.77 10.85
CA LEU A 223 54.25 33.74 11.59
C LEU A 223 54.63 35.23 11.78
N MET A 224 53.66 36.13 11.52
CA MET A 224 53.49 37.37 12.31
C MET A 224 52.03 37.85 12.37
N ASN A 225 51.58 38.17 13.58
CA ASN A 225 50.28 38.73 13.97
C ASN A 225 50.00 40.10 13.36
N LEU A 226 48.72 40.45 13.15
CA LEU A 226 48.22 41.80 13.47
C LEU A 226 46.71 41.79 13.84
N ARG A 227 46.45 42.24 15.07
CA ARG A 227 45.14 42.67 15.59
C ARG A 227 44.72 44.02 14.96
N LEU A 228 43.47 44.41 15.24
CA LEU A 228 42.85 45.76 15.33
C LEU A 228 41.69 45.92 14.31
N THR A 229 40.50 46.46 14.60
CA THR A 229 39.80 46.95 15.81
C THR A 229 38.34 47.24 15.41
N LYS A 230 37.43 47.18 16.40
CA LYS A 230 36.01 47.59 16.35
C LYS A 230 35.79 49.08 16.01
N LYS A 231 34.62 49.39 15.42
CA LYS A 231 33.73 50.56 15.68
C LYS A 231 32.40 50.30 14.94
N SER A 232 31.30 49.90 15.58
CA SER A 232 30.32 50.65 16.37
C SER A 232 29.71 51.87 15.67
N VAL A 233 28.44 51.80 15.27
CA VAL A 233 27.44 52.88 15.40
C VAL A 233 26.08 52.23 15.65
N LEU A 234 25.44 52.64 16.74
CA LEU A 234 24.06 52.41 17.13
C LEU A 234 23.17 53.41 16.37
N ASP A 235 21.96 53.01 15.98
CA ASP A 235 20.83 53.93 16.01
C ASP A 235 19.53 53.17 16.33
N GLU A 236 18.79 53.72 17.28
CA GLU A 236 17.55 53.18 17.85
C GLU A 236 16.35 53.74 17.09
N GLY A 237 15.34 52.91 16.87
CA GLY A 237 14.04 53.33 16.35
C GLY A 237 12.95 52.32 16.71
N GLN A 238 12.10 52.69 17.66
CA GLN A 238 10.93 51.95 18.13
C GLN A 238 9.80 51.93 17.08
N GLY A 239 9.09 50.81 16.96
CA GLY A 239 7.87 50.67 16.17
C GLY A 239 7.22 49.29 16.36
N ASP A 240 5.89 49.29 16.52
CA ASP A 240 5.02 48.34 17.21
C ASP A 240 4.62 47.06 16.44
N GLU A 241 4.06 46.09 17.18
CA GLU A 241 3.80 44.68 16.85
C GLU A 241 2.52 44.38 16.01
N ASN A 242 2.44 43.11 15.56
CA ASN A 242 1.26 42.34 15.08
C ASN A 242 0.94 42.27 13.57
N THR A 243 1.76 41.53 12.81
CA THR A 243 1.36 40.52 11.78
C THR A 243 2.63 39.90 11.17
N PRO A 244 2.78 38.56 11.00
CA PRO A 244 3.94 38.02 10.29
C PRO A 244 3.76 38.19 8.77
N PRO A 245 4.64 38.93 8.06
CA PRO A 245 4.51 39.12 6.63
C PRO A 245 5.06 37.91 5.87
N LEU A 246 4.20 37.23 5.12
CA LEU A 246 4.52 36.13 4.21
C LEU A 246 5.00 36.64 2.83
N SER A 247 5.92 37.60 2.78
CA SER A 247 6.44 38.11 1.51
C SER A 247 7.94 38.39 1.58
N PRO A 248 8.73 37.98 0.57
CA PRO A 248 10.15 38.30 0.51
C PRO A 248 10.34 39.82 0.32
N PRO A 249 11.44 40.41 0.81
CA PRO A 249 11.73 41.81 0.56
C PRO A 249 11.94 42.04 -0.93
N SER A 250 11.18 42.99 -1.49
CA SER A 250 11.35 43.47 -2.86
C SER A 250 12.71 44.16 -3.01
N GLN A 251 13.58 43.60 -3.87
CA GLN A 251 14.83 44.24 -4.27
C GLN A 251 14.55 45.45 -5.15
N GLY A 252 14.92 46.64 -4.68
CA GLY A 252 15.14 47.82 -5.50
C GLY A 252 16.61 48.21 -5.41
N GLY A 253 17.31 48.25 -6.55
CA GLY A 253 18.66 48.79 -6.67
C GLY A 253 19.62 47.87 -7.43
N GLU A 254 19.74 48.06 -8.74
CA GLU A 254 20.81 47.51 -9.56
C GLU A 254 22.17 48.05 -9.08
N GLY A 255 23.03 47.15 -8.62
CA GLY A 255 24.41 47.43 -8.25
C GLY A 255 25.13 46.12 -7.99
N GLY A 256 25.81 45.59 -8.99
CA GLY A 256 26.59 44.36 -8.89
C GLY A 256 27.68 44.49 -7.83
N VAL A 257 27.52 43.75 -6.74
CA VAL A 257 28.60 43.47 -5.80
C VAL A 257 28.97 42.00 -6.00
N GLU A 258 30.11 41.77 -6.64
CA GLU A 258 30.75 40.45 -6.63
C GLU A 258 30.99 40.04 -5.17
N ASN A 259 30.38 38.94 -4.73
CA ASN A 259 30.55 38.41 -3.37
C ASN A 259 31.92 37.70 -3.27
N PRO A 260 32.90 38.19 -2.49
CA PRO A 260 34.23 37.61 -2.41
C PRO A 260 34.41 36.56 -1.29
N PHE A 261 33.33 36.00 -0.72
CA PHE A 261 33.44 35.00 0.34
C PHE A 261 32.61 33.73 0.07
N THR A 262 33.21 32.75 -0.60
CA THR A 262 32.65 31.40 -0.81
C THR A 262 33.03 30.46 0.35
N GLY A 263 32.42 30.66 1.51
CA GLY A 263 32.52 29.73 2.63
C GLY A 263 31.34 28.74 2.63
N GLU A 264 31.61 27.44 2.73
CA GLU A 264 30.57 26.41 2.85
C GLU A 264 30.20 26.22 4.33
N GLU A 265 28.94 26.39 4.71
CA GLU A 265 28.49 26.02 6.07
C GLU A 265 28.37 24.51 6.22
N VAL A 266 29.11 23.95 7.17
CA VAL A 266 29.13 22.51 7.47
C VAL A 266 28.70 22.28 8.91
N LEU A 267 27.85 21.27 9.12
CA LEU A 267 27.49 20.80 10.45
C LEU A 267 28.73 20.18 11.11
N VAL A 268 29.10 20.67 12.29
CA VAL A 268 30.31 20.22 13.01
C VAL A 268 30.02 19.59 14.36
N GLU A 269 28.85 19.84 14.94
CA GLU A 269 28.48 19.32 16.25
C GLU A 269 26.96 19.29 16.41
N ILE A 270 26.46 18.27 17.11
CA ILE A 270 25.10 18.20 17.63
C ILE A 270 25.21 18.00 19.14
N ALA A 271 24.48 18.80 19.91
CA ALA A 271 24.47 18.72 21.36
C ALA A 271 23.04 18.74 21.92
N PRO A 272 22.73 17.95 22.97
CA PRO A 272 21.47 18.08 23.67
C PRO A 272 21.41 19.43 24.40
N THR A 273 20.25 20.06 24.36
CA THR A 273 19.99 21.36 25.03
C THR A 273 19.69 21.20 26.52
N GLU A 274 19.34 19.99 26.95
CA GLU A 274 18.89 19.68 28.30
C GLU A 274 19.50 18.37 28.82
N PRO A 275 19.84 18.25 30.11
CA PRO A 275 20.54 17.08 30.66
C PRO A 275 19.68 15.82 30.79
N TYR A 276 18.36 15.97 30.79
CA TYR A 276 17.42 14.84 30.88
C TYR A 276 17.12 14.19 29.52
N VAL A 277 17.59 14.81 28.43
CA VAL A 277 17.36 14.34 27.06
C VAL A 277 18.45 13.33 26.68
N SER A 278 18.04 12.18 26.17
CA SER A 278 18.95 11.12 25.74
C SER A 278 19.79 11.57 24.54
N PHE A 279 21.10 11.37 24.58
CA PHE A 279 21.97 11.63 23.44
C PHE A 279 23.02 10.52 23.27
N PRO A 280 23.04 9.80 22.14
CA PRO A 280 22.00 9.79 21.10
C PRO A 280 20.69 9.14 21.58
N VAL A 281 19.57 9.43 20.92
CA VAL A 281 18.30 8.70 21.10
C VAL A 281 18.42 7.32 20.49
N LYS A 282 18.22 6.29 21.29
CA LYS A 282 18.19 4.91 20.80
C LYS A 282 16.87 4.63 20.11
N SER A 283 16.91 4.00 18.94
CA SER A 283 15.72 3.53 18.25
C SER A 283 14.98 2.49 19.09
N ALA A 284 13.65 2.52 19.03
CA ALA A 284 12.82 1.47 19.62
C ALA A 284 12.97 0.18 18.80
N ILE A 285 13.17 -0.96 19.47
CA ILE A 285 13.33 -2.28 18.84
C ILE A 285 12.47 -3.30 19.58
N VAL A 286 11.66 -4.04 18.85
CA VAL A 286 10.98 -5.25 19.32
C VAL A 286 11.90 -6.45 19.15
N TYR A 287 12.48 -6.91 20.26
CA TYR A 287 13.36 -8.08 20.25
C TYR A 287 12.61 -9.42 20.16
N ASP A 288 11.38 -9.48 20.66
CA ASP A 288 10.51 -10.66 20.57
C ASP A 288 9.21 -10.31 19.84
N LEU A 289 9.14 -10.69 18.55
CA LEU A 289 7.98 -10.38 17.70
C LEU A 289 6.73 -11.15 18.09
N ASP A 290 6.84 -12.23 18.86
CA ASP A 290 5.68 -13.01 19.34
C ASP A 290 4.92 -12.29 20.46
N GLN A 291 5.58 -11.33 21.15
CA GLN A 291 4.97 -10.47 22.16
C GLN A 291 4.40 -9.17 21.57
N ALA A 292 4.75 -8.85 20.33
CA ALA A 292 4.32 -7.63 19.67
C ALA A 292 3.15 -7.89 18.74
N ARG A 293 2.16 -6.99 18.80
CA ARG A 293 0.96 -7.06 17.98
C ARG A 293 1.28 -7.09 16.49
N THR A 294 0.48 -7.83 15.73
CA THR A 294 0.43 -7.74 14.27
C THR A 294 -0.95 -7.34 13.76
N MET A 295 -1.12 -7.29 12.44
CA MET A 295 -2.37 -6.90 11.77
C MET A 295 -3.43 -8.02 11.88
N GLU A 296 -3.96 -8.23 13.08
CA GLU A 296 -4.88 -9.34 13.43
C GLU A 296 -6.36 -9.01 13.23
N SER A 297 -6.69 -7.73 13.04
CA SER A 297 -8.02 -7.27 12.67
C SER A 297 -7.90 -6.12 11.69
N GLY A 298 -8.96 -5.37 11.37
CA GLY A 298 -8.84 -4.18 10.51
C GLY A 298 -10.18 -3.81 9.88
N PRO A 299 -10.30 -2.58 9.35
CA PRO A 299 -11.45 -2.24 8.53
C PRO A 299 -11.39 -3.02 7.20
N VAL A 300 -12.55 -3.23 6.58
CA VAL A 300 -12.60 -3.70 5.21
C VAL A 300 -12.38 -2.49 4.30
N TRP A 301 -11.27 -2.50 3.57
CA TRP A 301 -10.87 -1.40 2.69
C TRP A 301 -11.76 -1.33 1.43
N TYR A 302 -11.99 -0.14 0.88
CA TYR A 302 -12.81 0.09 -0.31
C TYR A 302 -12.08 -0.16 -1.63
N GLU A 303 -10.74 -0.13 -1.63
CA GLU A 303 -9.95 -0.30 -2.87
C GLU A 303 -10.01 -1.76 -3.32
N GLU A 304 -10.35 -1.97 -4.60
CA GLU A 304 -10.65 -3.30 -5.14
C GLU A 304 -9.49 -4.30 -5.00
N GLU A 305 -8.26 -3.85 -5.22
CA GLU A 305 -7.05 -4.67 -5.10
C GLU A 305 -6.77 -5.10 -3.65
N SER A 306 -7.26 -4.33 -2.67
CA SER A 306 -7.07 -4.59 -1.23
C SER A 306 -8.19 -5.44 -0.63
N LEU A 307 -9.30 -5.64 -1.33
CA LEU A 307 -10.46 -6.38 -0.83
C LEU A 307 -10.21 -7.88 -0.69
N GLY A 308 -10.41 -8.42 0.51
CA GLY A 308 -10.17 -9.82 0.82
C GLY A 308 -8.68 -10.18 0.91
N THR A 309 -7.79 -9.18 0.87
CA THR A 309 -6.35 -9.35 0.90
C THR A 309 -5.78 -8.71 2.17
N GLY A 310 -5.02 -9.49 2.95
CA GLY A 310 -4.33 -9.00 4.14
C GLY A 310 -2.82 -9.24 4.07
N SER A 311 -2.07 -8.69 5.01
CA SER A 311 -0.64 -8.99 5.17
C SER A 311 -0.31 -9.28 6.62
N LEU A 312 0.52 -10.30 6.86
CA LEU A 312 1.05 -10.61 8.19
C LEU A 312 2.56 -10.53 8.19
N GLN A 313 3.12 -9.84 9.18
CA GLN A 313 4.56 -9.73 9.34
C GLN A 313 5.11 -11.03 9.94
N ILE A 314 5.90 -11.74 9.14
CA ILE A 314 6.48 -13.04 9.53
C ILE A 314 7.88 -12.87 10.15
N SER A 315 8.58 -11.82 9.76
CA SER A 315 9.89 -11.47 10.28
C SER A 315 10.11 -9.98 10.13
N ASN A 316 11.06 -9.46 10.90
CA ASN A 316 11.45 -8.07 10.85
C ASN A 316 12.97 -7.97 10.81
N GLY A 317 13.47 -6.91 10.19
CA GLY A 317 14.87 -6.75 9.80
C GLY A 317 15.34 -7.72 8.71
N CYS A 318 16.61 -7.59 8.34
CA CYS A 318 17.24 -8.45 7.36
C CYS A 318 18.63 -8.88 7.87
N PRO A 319 19.00 -10.17 7.75
CA PRO A 319 20.31 -10.65 8.18
C PRO A 319 21.44 -10.19 7.25
N CYS A 320 21.13 -9.82 6.00
CA CYS A 320 22.09 -9.37 5.00
C CYS A 320 22.62 -7.95 5.26
N PHE A 321 23.67 -7.54 4.56
CA PHE A 321 24.33 -6.22 4.68
C PHE A 321 24.40 -5.50 3.32
N CYS A 322 23.32 -5.54 2.53
CA CYS A 322 23.26 -4.84 1.24
C CYS A 322 23.56 -3.35 1.46
N ALA A 323 24.61 -2.82 0.81
CA ALA A 323 25.14 -1.48 1.11
C ALA A 323 24.14 -0.33 0.89
N PHE A 324 23.14 -0.55 0.02
CA PHE A 324 22.14 0.43 -0.37
C PHE A 324 20.81 0.33 0.39
N CYS A 325 20.58 -0.75 1.15
CA CYS A 325 19.25 -1.07 1.66
C CYS A 325 19.09 -0.59 3.10
N ALA A 326 18.45 0.56 3.32
CA ALA A 326 18.19 1.13 4.65
C ALA A 326 17.64 0.09 5.65
N GLU A 327 16.68 -0.72 5.22
CA GLU A 327 16.06 -1.77 6.05
C GLU A 327 17.05 -2.86 6.50
N SER A 328 18.13 -3.08 5.77
CA SER A 328 19.20 -4.01 6.17
C SER A 328 20.12 -3.45 7.25
N TRP A 329 20.06 -2.15 7.54
CA TRP A 329 20.86 -1.46 8.54
C TRP A 329 19.99 -1.00 9.72
N GLU A 330 18.96 -0.20 9.43
CA GLU A 330 18.11 0.46 10.43
C GLU A 330 17.23 -0.51 11.24
N ARG A 331 16.87 -1.68 10.67
CA ARG A 331 15.96 -2.65 11.31
C ARG A 331 16.67 -3.85 11.91
N LYS A 332 17.98 -3.81 12.08
CA LYS A 332 18.71 -4.91 12.74
C LYS A 332 18.39 -4.93 14.24
N PRO A 333 18.54 -6.09 14.91
CA PRO A 333 19.08 -7.39 14.45
C PRO A 333 17.98 -8.35 13.99
N TYR A 334 18.04 -9.14 12.89
CA TYR A 334 16.93 -10.00 12.37
C TYR A 334 16.09 -10.80 13.42
N ARG A 335 14.74 -10.77 13.34
CA ARG A 335 13.78 -11.49 14.21
C ARG A 335 12.71 -12.18 13.38
N GLU A 336 12.12 -13.23 13.91
CA GLU A 336 11.03 -14.01 13.31
C GLU A 336 9.88 -14.16 14.31
N ARG A 337 8.64 -14.29 13.80
CA ARG A 337 7.50 -14.78 14.57
C ARG A 337 7.41 -16.30 14.46
N SER A 338 7.03 -16.96 15.55
CA SER A 338 6.81 -18.42 15.50
C SER A 338 5.59 -18.79 14.67
N LEU A 339 5.60 -19.98 14.06
CA LEU A 339 4.48 -20.49 13.28
C LEU A 339 3.18 -20.54 14.10
N SER A 340 3.25 -20.91 15.38
CA SER A 340 2.07 -20.96 16.25
C SER A 340 1.40 -19.59 16.36
N LYS A 341 2.19 -18.53 16.61
CA LYS A 341 1.68 -17.16 16.66
C LYS A 341 1.19 -16.65 15.31
N LEU A 342 1.85 -17.04 14.24
CA LEU A 342 1.41 -16.70 12.88
C LEU A 342 0.06 -17.34 12.52
N LEU A 343 -0.23 -18.56 12.97
CA LEU A 343 -1.53 -19.20 12.73
C LEU A 343 -2.65 -18.62 13.59
N GLU A 344 -2.37 -18.24 14.84
CA GLU A 344 -3.29 -17.48 15.69
C GLU A 344 -3.66 -16.15 15.00
N ALA A 345 -2.64 -15.39 14.58
CA ALA A 345 -2.82 -14.13 13.88
C ALA A 345 -3.54 -14.29 12.54
N LEU A 346 -3.23 -15.33 11.76
CA LEU A 346 -3.87 -15.65 10.49
C LEU A 346 -5.38 -15.82 10.65
N ARG A 347 -5.81 -16.68 11.59
CA ARG A 347 -7.23 -16.97 11.80
C ARG A 347 -7.97 -15.73 12.29
N SER A 348 -7.36 -14.95 13.19
CA SER A 348 -7.94 -13.67 13.62
C SER A 348 -8.06 -12.70 12.44
N ALA A 349 -6.99 -12.47 11.70
CA ALA A 349 -6.96 -11.54 10.56
C ALA A 349 -7.98 -11.95 9.50
N LYS A 350 -8.02 -13.24 9.18
CA LYS A 350 -8.95 -13.83 8.23
C LYS A 350 -10.40 -13.56 8.61
N ALA A 351 -10.78 -13.84 9.86
CA ALA A 351 -12.13 -13.63 10.35
C ALA A 351 -12.51 -12.14 10.39
N HIS A 352 -11.64 -11.29 10.94
CA HIS A 352 -11.94 -9.88 11.17
C HIS A 352 -11.86 -9.00 9.92
N GLN A 353 -11.15 -9.43 8.87
CA GLN A 353 -10.99 -8.66 7.63
C GLN A 353 -11.64 -9.35 6.42
N GLY A 354 -12.18 -10.57 6.58
CA GLY A 354 -12.83 -11.32 5.50
C GLY A 354 -11.84 -11.81 4.43
N LEU A 355 -10.65 -12.27 4.85
CA LEU A 355 -9.54 -12.55 3.93
C LEU A 355 -9.70 -13.88 3.20
N ASP A 356 -9.45 -13.87 1.89
CA ASP A 356 -9.21 -15.06 1.06
C ASP A 356 -7.73 -15.18 0.63
N THR A 357 -7.01 -14.06 0.70
CA THR A 357 -5.62 -13.91 0.26
C THR A 357 -4.79 -13.32 1.39
N ILE A 358 -3.62 -13.92 1.65
CA ILE A 358 -2.67 -13.41 2.64
C ILE A 358 -1.29 -13.19 2.01
N ASN A 359 -0.69 -12.05 2.32
CA ASN A 359 0.68 -11.72 1.96
C ASN A 359 1.62 -11.90 3.15
N PHE A 360 2.80 -12.47 2.90
CA PHE A 360 3.89 -12.38 3.88
C PHE A 360 4.52 -11.00 3.82
N LEU A 361 4.59 -10.33 4.97
CA LEU A 361 5.34 -9.09 5.13
C LEU A 361 6.69 -9.42 5.79
N SER A 362 7.76 -9.17 5.05
CA SER A 362 9.14 -9.37 5.46
C SER A 362 10.05 -8.66 4.47
N PHE A 363 11.25 -8.28 4.90
CA PHE A 363 12.31 -7.82 4.00
C PHE A 363 13.02 -8.97 3.28
N ASN A 364 12.95 -10.18 3.83
CA ASN A 364 13.58 -11.37 3.27
C ASN A 364 12.87 -12.65 3.76
N PHE A 365 11.75 -13.01 3.13
CA PHE A 365 10.88 -14.07 3.65
C PHE A 365 11.52 -15.47 3.59
N ASN A 366 12.36 -15.75 2.59
CA ASN A 366 12.98 -17.06 2.40
C ASN A 366 14.21 -17.29 3.32
N THR A 367 14.31 -16.50 4.40
CA THR A 367 15.22 -16.75 5.52
C THR A 367 14.50 -17.23 6.78
N HIS A 368 13.18 -17.40 6.77
CA HIS A 368 12.42 -17.81 7.95
C HIS A 368 12.78 -19.24 8.41
N ALA A 369 13.01 -19.48 9.71
CA ALA A 369 13.39 -20.81 10.21
C ALA A 369 12.31 -21.86 9.92
N GLU A 370 11.04 -21.48 10.03
CA GLU A 370 9.87 -22.34 9.75
C GLU A 370 9.27 -22.10 8.35
N LEU A 371 10.10 -21.69 7.37
CA LEU A 371 9.65 -21.21 6.05
C LEU A 371 8.57 -22.09 5.40
N TYR A 372 8.87 -23.37 5.25
CA TYR A 372 7.97 -24.23 4.50
C TYR A 372 6.71 -24.54 5.32
N SER A 373 6.84 -24.93 6.60
CA SER A 373 5.69 -25.31 7.43
C SER A 373 4.70 -24.16 7.54
N MET A 374 5.22 -22.93 7.57
CA MET A 374 4.45 -21.70 7.47
C MET A 374 3.72 -21.56 6.13
N ILE A 375 4.40 -21.65 4.98
CA ILE A 375 3.74 -21.54 3.66
C ILE A 375 2.58 -22.55 3.56
N LEU A 376 2.77 -23.77 4.05
CA LEU A 376 1.76 -24.82 3.93
C LEU A 376 0.60 -24.68 4.87
N SER A 377 0.87 -24.38 6.13
CA SER A 377 -0.21 -24.19 7.11
C SER A 377 -1.07 -22.99 6.69
N PHE A 378 -0.46 -21.95 6.14
CA PHE A 378 -1.18 -20.83 5.54
C PHE A 378 -1.94 -21.23 4.28
N TYR A 379 -1.32 -22.01 3.40
CA TYR A 379 -1.98 -22.48 2.19
C TYR A 379 -3.15 -23.40 2.53
N GLU A 380 -3.09 -24.27 3.53
CA GLU A 380 -4.23 -25.12 3.90
C GLU A 380 -5.48 -24.30 4.25
N GLU A 381 -5.31 -23.18 4.96
CA GLU A 381 -6.42 -22.34 5.41
C GLU A 381 -6.77 -21.20 4.43
N MET A 382 -5.87 -20.75 3.55
CA MET A 382 -6.14 -19.61 2.66
C MET A 382 -6.31 -20.05 1.20
N ALA A 383 -7.15 -19.37 0.42
CA ALA A 383 -7.19 -19.63 -1.02
C ALA A 383 -5.83 -19.32 -1.67
N ASN A 384 -5.27 -18.14 -1.36
CA ASN A 384 -4.03 -17.67 -1.94
C ASN A 384 -3.02 -17.25 -0.87
N VAL A 385 -1.76 -17.66 -1.05
CA VAL A 385 -0.61 -17.20 -0.27
C VAL A 385 0.34 -16.47 -1.20
N SER A 386 0.50 -15.17 -0.96
CA SER A 386 1.33 -14.28 -1.76
C SER A 386 2.69 -14.08 -1.10
N LEU A 387 3.73 -14.48 -1.83
CA LEU A 387 5.13 -14.36 -1.42
C LEU A 387 5.78 -13.11 -2.04
N LYS A 388 6.59 -12.40 -1.24
CA LYS A 388 7.34 -11.19 -1.64
C LYS A 388 8.54 -11.50 -2.54
N SER A 389 9.32 -10.47 -2.85
CA SER A 389 10.59 -10.56 -3.57
C SER A 389 11.59 -11.48 -2.87
N GLN A 390 12.42 -12.17 -3.66
CA GLN A 390 13.36 -13.20 -3.20
C GLN A 390 14.79 -12.82 -3.54
N ARG A 391 15.75 -13.39 -2.80
CA ARG A 391 17.15 -13.36 -3.20
C ARG A 391 17.50 -14.58 -4.04
N PHE A 392 18.22 -14.35 -5.14
CA PHE A 392 18.69 -15.41 -6.05
C PHE A 392 19.67 -16.39 -5.37
N ASP A 393 20.56 -15.91 -4.50
CA ASP A 393 21.53 -16.76 -3.80
C ASP A 393 20.81 -17.83 -2.97
N LEU A 394 19.78 -17.45 -2.22
CA LEU A 394 18.96 -18.36 -1.44
C LEU A 394 18.16 -19.33 -2.32
N LEU A 395 17.53 -18.84 -3.40
CA LEU A 395 16.78 -19.71 -4.33
C LEU A 395 17.70 -20.71 -5.07
N SER A 396 18.93 -20.30 -5.41
CA SER A 396 19.92 -21.17 -6.08
C SER A 396 20.43 -22.32 -5.21
N ALA A 397 20.34 -22.15 -3.89
CA ALA A 397 20.69 -23.15 -2.89
C ALA A 397 19.51 -24.05 -2.50
N ASP A 398 18.30 -23.73 -2.95
CA ASP A 398 17.05 -24.34 -2.51
C ASP A 398 16.07 -24.57 -3.67
N GLN A 399 16.23 -25.70 -4.36
CA GLN A 399 15.31 -26.13 -5.40
C GLN A 399 13.90 -26.40 -4.85
N PHE A 400 13.78 -26.83 -3.59
CA PHE A 400 12.51 -27.19 -2.99
C PHE A 400 11.55 -25.99 -2.90
N LEU A 401 12.08 -24.78 -2.66
CA LEU A 401 11.28 -23.55 -2.71
C LEU A 401 10.60 -23.33 -4.07
N ALA A 402 11.25 -23.66 -5.19
CA ALA A 402 10.61 -23.58 -6.51
C ALA A 402 9.45 -24.57 -6.65
N GLU A 403 9.57 -25.77 -6.07
CA GLU A 403 8.50 -26.77 -6.05
C GLU A 403 7.30 -26.29 -5.24
N VAL A 404 7.54 -25.78 -4.03
CA VAL A 404 6.48 -25.26 -3.15
C VAL A 404 5.74 -24.11 -3.82
N GLN A 405 6.47 -23.20 -4.48
CA GLN A 405 5.87 -22.09 -5.23
C GLN A 405 4.95 -22.56 -6.36
N GLN A 406 5.35 -23.60 -7.09
CA GLN A 406 4.50 -24.21 -8.12
C GLN A 406 3.22 -24.80 -7.52
N ILE A 407 3.34 -25.52 -6.40
CA ILE A 407 2.24 -26.20 -5.73
C ILE A 407 1.19 -25.21 -5.22
N ILE A 408 1.62 -24.06 -4.67
CA ILE A 408 0.71 -23.00 -4.25
C ILE A 408 0.17 -22.14 -5.41
N GLY A 409 0.52 -22.49 -6.67
CA GLY A 409 0.01 -21.83 -7.88
C GLY A 409 0.68 -20.51 -8.23
N LYS A 410 1.88 -20.23 -7.69
CA LYS A 410 2.60 -18.98 -7.98
C LYS A 410 3.14 -18.99 -9.40
N THR A 411 2.65 -18.06 -10.22
CA THR A 411 3.06 -17.91 -11.63
C THR A 411 3.99 -16.71 -11.86
N THR A 412 4.01 -15.77 -10.91
CA THR A 412 4.88 -14.58 -10.94
C THR A 412 5.86 -14.61 -9.77
N VAL A 413 7.15 -14.55 -10.09
CA VAL A 413 8.25 -14.48 -9.13
C VAL A 413 9.02 -13.18 -9.37
N SER A 414 9.50 -12.56 -8.28
CA SER A 414 10.31 -11.33 -8.36
C SER A 414 11.58 -11.50 -7.56
N CYS A 415 12.72 -11.20 -8.16
CA CYS A 415 14.04 -11.42 -7.57
C CYS A 415 14.94 -10.21 -7.72
N GLY A 416 15.75 -9.91 -6.70
CA GLY A 416 16.74 -8.83 -6.76
C GLY A 416 18.08 -9.32 -7.28
N MET A 417 18.48 -8.87 -8.48
CA MET A 417 19.85 -9.01 -9.02
C MET A 417 20.69 -7.79 -8.67
N GLU A 418 20.05 -6.61 -8.67
CA GLU A 418 20.60 -5.29 -8.37
C GLU A 418 21.71 -4.86 -9.36
N GLY A 419 22.92 -5.41 -9.24
CA GLY A 419 24.05 -5.05 -10.10
C GLY A 419 24.06 -5.81 -11.43
N ILE A 420 24.30 -5.09 -12.53
CA ILE A 420 24.35 -5.68 -13.88
C ILE A 420 25.61 -6.54 -14.12
N SER A 421 26.66 -6.34 -13.33
CA SER A 421 27.92 -7.11 -13.34
C SER A 421 28.30 -7.58 -11.94
N GLU A 422 29.19 -8.57 -11.84
CA GLU A 422 29.61 -9.13 -10.55
C GLU A 422 30.33 -8.09 -9.69
N ARG A 423 31.16 -7.25 -10.32
CA ARG A 423 31.81 -6.11 -9.66
C ARG A 423 30.77 -5.18 -9.01
N LEU A 424 29.71 -4.84 -9.72
CA LEU A 424 28.65 -3.97 -9.20
C LEU A 424 27.78 -4.68 -8.15
N ARG A 425 27.55 -5.99 -8.29
CA ARG A 425 26.89 -6.79 -7.23
C ARG A 425 27.73 -6.81 -5.94
N ARG A 426 29.06 -6.87 -6.05
CA ARG A 426 29.97 -6.72 -4.89
C ARG A 426 29.94 -5.33 -4.30
N CYS A 427 29.93 -4.26 -5.11
CA CYS A 427 29.74 -2.88 -4.60
C CYS A 427 28.47 -2.76 -3.74
N LEU A 428 27.39 -3.40 -4.17
CA LEU A 428 26.10 -3.39 -3.47
C LEU A 428 26.02 -4.41 -2.32
N HIS A 429 27.09 -5.15 -2.04
CA HIS A 429 27.19 -6.25 -1.06
C HIS A 429 26.12 -7.34 -1.28
N LYS A 430 25.84 -7.67 -2.54
CA LYS A 430 24.77 -8.60 -2.88
C LYS A 430 25.16 -10.07 -2.66
N ASN A 431 26.46 -10.42 -2.65
CA ASN A 431 26.96 -11.79 -2.53
C ASN A 431 26.30 -12.73 -3.55
N LEU A 432 26.34 -12.34 -4.83
CA LEU A 432 25.59 -13.02 -5.89
C LEU A 432 26.40 -13.14 -7.19
N THR A 433 26.66 -14.38 -7.60
CA THR A 433 27.33 -14.72 -8.86
C THR A 433 26.33 -14.98 -9.99
N GLU A 434 26.76 -14.94 -11.25
CA GLU A 434 25.89 -15.25 -12.40
C GLU A 434 25.39 -16.69 -12.38
N GLU A 435 26.25 -17.65 -12.00
CA GLU A 435 25.87 -19.07 -11.94
C GLU A 435 24.77 -19.34 -10.91
N GLN A 436 24.75 -18.60 -9.80
CA GLN A 436 23.63 -18.67 -8.85
C GLN A 436 22.33 -18.16 -9.47
N ILE A 437 22.39 -17.07 -10.25
CA ILE A 437 21.21 -16.52 -10.92
C ILE A 437 20.69 -17.51 -11.98
N TYR A 438 21.57 -18.09 -12.81
CA TYR A 438 21.18 -19.09 -13.81
C TYR A 438 20.54 -20.30 -13.17
N LYS A 439 21.17 -20.88 -12.15
CA LYS A 439 20.64 -22.04 -11.43
C LYS A 439 19.26 -21.77 -10.82
N ALA A 440 19.07 -20.59 -10.23
CA ALA A 440 17.76 -20.20 -9.71
C ALA A 440 16.72 -20.04 -10.84
N CYS A 441 17.09 -19.47 -11.99
CA CYS A 441 16.21 -19.37 -13.16
C CYS A 441 15.83 -20.76 -13.71
N GLU A 442 16.78 -21.69 -13.80
CA GLU A 442 16.53 -23.09 -14.21
C GLU A 442 15.45 -23.73 -13.32
N PHE A 443 15.62 -23.65 -12.00
CA PHE A 443 14.64 -24.18 -11.04
C PHE A 443 13.24 -23.57 -11.23
N LEU A 444 13.15 -22.28 -11.52
CA LEU A 444 11.85 -21.64 -11.77
C LEU A 444 11.24 -22.05 -13.11
N PHE A 445 12.06 -22.10 -14.17
CA PHE A 445 11.61 -22.39 -15.53
C PHE A 445 11.11 -23.83 -15.66
N GLU A 446 11.82 -24.79 -15.07
CA GLU A 446 11.40 -26.19 -14.98
C GLU A 446 10.04 -26.36 -14.27
N ARG A 447 9.67 -25.40 -13.41
CA ARG A 447 8.39 -25.40 -12.68
C ARG A 447 7.29 -24.57 -13.34
N GLY A 448 7.53 -24.06 -14.54
CA GLY A 448 6.49 -23.46 -15.37
C GLY A 448 6.03 -22.08 -14.89
N ILE A 449 6.91 -21.29 -14.27
CA ILE A 449 6.61 -19.88 -13.98
C ILE A 449 6.23 -19.15 -15.28
N ARG A 450 5.34 -18.14 -15.19
CA ARG A 450 4.90 -17.37 -16.36
C ARG A 450 5.55 -16.00 -16.44
N GLU A 451 5.93 -15.43 -15.31
CA GLU A 451 6.55 -14.11 -15.24
C GLU A 451 7.68 -14.08 -14.20
N LEU A 452 8.86 -13.59 -14.61
CA LEU A 452 10.00 -13.33 -13.75
C LEU A 452 10.34 -11.83 -13.80
N LYS A 453 10.22 -11.14 -12.68
CA LYS A 453 10.67 -9.75 -12.54
C LYS A 453 12.05 -9.72 -11.88
N ILE A 454 13.01 -9.10 -12.54
CA ILE A 454 14.38 -8.94 -12.06
C ILE A 454 14.62 -7.46 -11.75
N PHE A 455 14.89 -7.15 -10.49
CA PHE A 455 15.22 -5.78 -10.07
C PHE A 455 16.70 -5.49 -10.31
N LEU A 456 16.96 -4.33 -10.89
CA LEU A 456 18.26 -3.76 -11.15
C LEU A 456 18.37 -2.38 -10.48
N ILE A 457 19.58 -2.05 -10.06
CA ILE A 457 19.97 -0.76 -9.52
C ILE A 457 21.04 -0.17 -10.43
N GLY A 458 20.76 1.00 -11.00
CA GLY A 458 21.76 1.80 -11.70
C GLY A 458 22.61 2.53 -10.68
N THR A 459 23.89 2.18 -10.57
CA THR A 459 24.81 2.70 -9.55
C THR A 459 25.46 4.03 -9.95
N GLY A 460 25.54 4.31 -11.25
CA GLY A 460 26.35 5.39 -11.82
C GLY A 460 27.83 5.02 -11.99
N LEU A 461 28.24 3.82 -11.55
CA LEU A 461 29.61 3.30 -11.60
C LEU A 461 29.84 2.31 -12.75
N GLU A 462 28.85 2.12 -13.62
CA GLU A 462 28.87 1.22 -14.76
C GLU A 462 29.92 1.66 -15.81
N GLN A 463 30.72 0.70 -16.25
CA GLN A 463 31.74 0.82 -17.29
C GLN A 463 31.36 -0.04 -18.51
N ALA A 464 32.11 0.11 -19.61
CA ALA A 464 31.81 -0.59 -20.87
C ALA A 464 31.83 -2.12 -20.70
N GLU A 465 32.71 -2.60 -19.84
CA GLU A 465 32.90 -4.01 -19.49
C GLU A 465 31.66 -4.57 -18.79
N ASP A 466 31.01 -3.79 -17.91
CA ASP A 466 29.82 -4.22 -17.18
C ASP A 466 28.61 -4.38 -18.12
N PHE A 467 28.46 -3.50 -19.12
CA PHE A 467 27.44 -3.66 -20.16
C PHE A 467 27.74 -4.87 -21.05
N GLY A 468 29.01 -5.17 -21.31
CA GLY A 468 29.43 -6.37 -22.03
C GLY A 468 29.12 -7.65 -21.26
N GLU A 469 29.37 -7.68 -19.95
CA GLU A 469 28.97 -8.77 -19.05
C GLU A 469 27.45 -8.94 -19.04
N PHE A 470 26.70 -7.86 -18.82
CA PHE A 470 25.24 -7.90 -18.81
C PHE A 470 24.67 -8.37 -20.16
N GLY A 471 25.27 -7.95 -21.28
CA GLY A 471 24.89 -8.40 -22.62
C GLY A 471 24.98 -9.92 -22.78
N ARG A 472 26.14 -10.50 -22.44
CA ARG A 472 26.34 -11.96 -22.45
C ARG A 472 25.41 -12.65 -21.45
N PHE A 473 25.18 -12.02 -20.30
CA PHE A 473 24.31 -12.56 -19.27
C PHE A 473 22.87 -12.73 -19.77
N VAL A 474 22.31 -11.69 -20.39
CA VAL A 474 20.94 -11.67 -20.91
C VAL A 474 20.80 -12.59 -22.13
N GLU A 475 21.81 -12.68 -22.99
CA GLU A 475 21.84 -13.63 -24.12
C GLU A 475 21.74 -15.07 -23.63
N ARG A 476 22.60 -15.48 -22.68
CA ARG A 476 22.52 -16.83 -22.08
C ARG A 476 21.21 -17.07 -21.33
N LEU A 477 20.63 -16.05 -20.69
CA LEU A 477 19.30 -16.15 -20.08
C LEU A 477 18.19 -16.36 -21.12
N ALA A 478 18.32 -15.73 -22.30
CA ALA A 478 17.41 -15.95 -23.42
C ALA A 478 17.52 -17.39 -23.96
N ASP A 479 18.74 -17.91 -24.05
CA ASP A 479 18.96 -19.31 -24.44
C ASP A 479 18.32 -20.27 -23.43
N LEU A 480 18.56 -20.08 -22.12
CA LEU A 480 17.93 -20.87 -21.05
C LEU A 480 16.40 -20.84 -21.13
N LYS A 481 15.83 -19.66 -21.38
CA LYS A 481 14.39 -19.51 -21.61
C LYS A 481 13.92 -20.27 -22.86
N SER A 482 14.70 -20.27 -23.94
CA SER A 482 14.34 -20.93 -25.21
C SER A 482 14.41 -22.46 -25.11
N MET A 483 15.28 -22.99 -24.24
CA MET A 483 15.42 -24.42 -23.97
C MET A 483 14.34 -24.94 -23.01
N SER A 484 13.65 -24.04 -22.29
CA SER A 484 12.52 -24.39 -21.44
C SER A 484 11.22 -24.45 -22.24
N ASP A 485 10.36 -25.41 -21.92
CA ASP A 485 8.98 -25.45 -22.45
C ASP A 485 8.11 -24.27 -21.93
N SER A 486 8.59 -23.53 -20.93
CA SER A 486 7.86 -22.42 -20.34
C SER A 486 8.00 -21.13 -21.15
N LYS A 487 6.86 -20.53 -21.54
CA LYS A 487 6.82 -19.20 -22.19
C LYS A 487 6.96 -18.07 -21.18
N VAL A 488 8.08 -18.03 -20.46
CA VAL A 488 8.31 -17.06 -19.39
C VAL A 488 8.48 -15.64 -19.95
N ARG A 489 7.70 -14.71 -19.42
CA ARG A 489 7.90 -13.27 -19.59
C ARG A 489 8.94 -12.79 -18.57
N ILE A 490 10.07 -12.25 -19.03
CA ILE A 490 11.12 -11.72 -18.16
C ILE A 490 11.11 -10.20 -18.25
N ILE A 491 11.06 -9.53 -17.09
CA ILE A 491 11.00 -8.08 -16.97
C ILE A 491 12.17 -7.60 -16.12
N PHE A 492 13.05 -6.80 -16.70
CA PHE A 492 14.07 -6.07 -15.95
C PHE A 492 13.52 -4.71 -15.51
N SER A 493 13.58 -4.43 -14.21
CA SER A 493 13.12 -3.16 -13.63
C SER A 493 14.31 -2.41 -13.05
N LEU A 494 14.67 -1.28 -13.65
CA LEU A 494 15.80 -0.45 -13.26
C LEU A 494 15.38 0.70 -12.34
N THR A 495 16.06 0.83 -11.21
CA THR A 495 15.95 1.97 -10.28
C THR A 495 17.28 2.71 -10.21
N PRO A 496 17.35 4.03 -10.42
CA PRO A 496 18.56 4.79 -10.08
C PRO A 496 18.82 4.72 -8.57
N LEU A 497 20.08 4.50 -8.20
CA LEU A 497 20.46 4.39 -6.79
C LEU A 497 20.35 5.75 -6.10
N TYR A 498 19.80 5.79 -4.89
CA TYR A 498 20.04 6.88 -3.94
C TYR A 498 20.76 6.27 -2.73
N TYR A 499 21.43 7.09 -1.94
CA TYR A 499 22.22 6.66 -0.79
C TYR A 499 21.47 7.03 0.49
N PRO A 500 20.84 6.04 1.16
CA PRO A 500 20.08 6.32 2.37
C PRO A 500 20.99 6.60 3.58
N PRO A 501 20.51 7.38 4.56
CA PRO A 501 21.13 7.51 5.88
C PRO A 501 21.35 6.17 6.56
N HIS A 502 22.28 6.14 7.52
CA HIS A 502 22.61 4.95 8.31
C HIS A 502 23.06 3.72 7.50
N THR A 503 23.39 3.91 6.22
CA THR A 503 23.99 2.88 5.35
C THR A 503 25.45 3.22 5.06
N PRO A 504 26.29 2.26 4.64
CA PRO A 504 27.65 2.54 4.21
C PRO A 504 27.74 3.57 3.09
N LEU A 505 26.73 3.63 2.21
CA LEU A 505 26.73 4.57 1.09
C LEU A 505 26.49 6.03 1.51
N GLN A 506 26.13 6.30 2.77
CA GLN A 506 25.98 7.68 3.27
C GLN A 506 27.26 8.54 3.14
N TYR A 507 28.43 7.88 2.99
CA TYR A 507 29.72 8.56 2.81
C TYR A 507 30.06 8.82 1.34
N HIS A 508 29.43 8.11 0.39
CA HIS A 508 29.81 8.18 -1.02
C HIS A 508 29.14 9.36 -1.74
N ALA A 509 29.74 9.80 -2.86
CA ALA A 509 29.13 10.81 -3.71
C ALA A 509 28.01 10.19 -4.56
N CYS A 510 26.78 10.72 -4.49
CA CYS A 510 25.63 10.13 -5.17
C CYS A 510 25.59 10.53 -6.67
N ILE A 511 26.31 9.78 -7.51
CA ILE A 511 26.52 10.07 -8.94
C ILE A 511 25.19 10.16 -9.70
N THR A 512 24.27 9.26 -9.41
CA THR A 512 22.92 9.16 -9.99
C THR A 512 22.00 10.34 -9.64
N ALA A 513 22.26 11.03 -8.52
CA ALA A 513 21.59 12.28 -8.19
C ALA A 513 22.29 13.47 -8.88
N ILE A 514 23.61 13.43 -9.05
CA ILE A 514 24.37 14.51 -9.71
C ILE A 514 24.05 14.53 -11.22
N GLU A 515 24.03 13.39 -11.89
CA GLU A 515 23.90 13.29 -13.35
C GLU A 515 22.71 12.44 -13.80
N ASP A 516 21.96 12.96 -14.78
CA ASP A 516 20.90 12.23 -15.48
C ASP A 516 21.54 11.20 -16.44
N ASN A 517 21.78 9.99 -15.93
CA ASN A 517 22.53 8.92 -16.60
C ASN A 517 21.72 8.21 -17.71
N LYS A 518 21.24 8.98 -18.70
CA LYS A 518 20.44 8.48 -19.84
C LYS A 518 21.15 7.40 -20.65
N LYS A 519 22.48 7.46 -20.71
CA LYS A 519 23.29 6.49 -21.45
C LYS A 519 23.15 5.10 -20.83
N LEU A 520 23.32 5.00 -19.51
CA LEU A 520 23.14 3.76 -18.76
C LEU A 520 21.75 3.16 -19.02
N LYS A 521 20.71 3.96 -18.89
CA LYS A 521 19.32 3.50 -19.10
C LYS A 521 19.12 2.95 -20.51
N ARG A 522 19.50 3.71 -21.53
CA ARG A 522 19.33 3.33 -22.94
C ARG A 522 20.08 2.05 -23.26
N GLU A 523 21.27 1.86 -22.68
CA GLU A 523 22.09 0.69 -22.98
C GLU A 523 21.52 -0.58 -22.34
N ILE A 524 21.08 -0.52 -21.08
CA ILE A 524 20.39 -1.64 -20.42
C ILE A 524 19.09 -1.97 -21.18
N GLU A 525 18.28 -0.95 -21.50
CA GLU A 525 17.04 -1.13 -22.27
C GLU A 525 17.30 -1.78 -23.63
N ARG A 526 18.33 -1.33 -24.35
CA ARG A 526 18.74 -1.89 -25.64
C ARG A 526 19.13 -3.36 -25.51
N ILE A 527 19.97 -3.71 -24.53
CA ILE A 527 20.40 -5.09 -24.27
C ILE A 527 19.19 -5.99 -23.97
N CYS A 528 18.28 -5.56 -23.09
CA CYS A 528 17.09 -6.31 -22.76
C CYS A 528 16.19 -6.55 -24.00
N LYS A 529 15.89 -5.49 -24.75
CA LYS A 529 14.98 -5.55 -25.91
C LYS A 529 15.53 -6.39 -27.06
N LEU A 530 16.84 -6.31 -27.32
CA LEU A 530 17.49 -7.14 -28.36
C LEU A 530 17.38 -8.64 -28.09
N ASN A 531 17.27 -9.03 -26.82
CA ASN A 531 17.15 -10.42 -26.38
C ASN A 531 15.70 -10.81 -26.03
N GLY A 532 14.70 -10.03 -26.47
CA GLY A 532 13.29 -10.36 -26.25
C GLY A 532 12.82 -10.27 -24.80
N MET A 533 13.49 -9.44 -23.99
CA MET A 533 13.13 -9.16 -22.59
C MET A 533 12.43 -7.80 -22.46
N GLU A 534 11.56 -7.66 -21.47
CA GLU A 534 10.96 -6.36 -21.15
C GLU A 534 11.86 -5.54 -20.25
N PHE A 535 11.79 -4.22 -20.42
CA PHE A 535 12.49 -3.25 -19.59
C PHE A 535 11.50 -2.23 -19.03
N ARG A 536 11.66 -1.89 -17.75
CA ARG A 536 10.91 -0.86 -17.04
C ARG A 536 11.83 -0.02 -16.19
N GLU A 537 11.43 1.22 -15.97
CA GLU A 537 12.03 2.13 -15.00
C GLU A 537 11.07 2.31 -13.84
N SER A 538 11.58 2.27 -12.61
CA SER A 538 10.78 2.38 -11.38
C SER A 538 10.79 3.78 -10.77
N ALA A 539 11.78 4.62 -11.11
CA ALA A 539 11.91 5.99 -10.62
C ALA A 539 12.63 6.87 -11.65
N SER A 540 12.24 8.14 -11.71
CA SER A 540 12.86 9.16 -12.57
C SER A 540 14.14 9.74 -11.96
N TYR A 541 14.93 10.45 -12.79
CA TYR A 541 16.07 11.24 -12.31
C TYR A 541 15.61 12.34 -11.34
N GLU A 542 14.48 13.00 -11.64
CA GLU A 542 13.93 14.07 -10.83
C GLU A 542 13.53 13.57 -9.42
N GLU A 543 12.92 12.39 -9.34
CA GLU A 543 12.61 11.73 -8.07
C GLU A 543 13.88 11.32 -7.32
N THR A 544 14.86 10.76 -8.01
CA THR A 544 16.14 10.33 -7.39
C THR A 544 16.91 11.52 -6.82
N TRP A 545 16.96 12.64 -7.55
CA TRP A 545 17.60 13.88 -7.11
C TRP A 545 16.96 14.41 -5.82
N LEU A 546 15.62 14.50 -5.80
CA LEU A 546 14.89 15.03 -4.66
C LEU A 546 14.91 14.07 -3.46
N MET A 547 14.85 12.76 -3.73
CA MET A 547 15.01 11.70 -2.73
C MET A 547 16.37 11.81 -2.05
N GLN A 548 17.46 11.95 -2.82
CA GLN A 548 18.80 12.12 -2.28
C GLN A 548 18.93 13.41 -1.46
N LEU A 549 18.34 14.51 -1.93
CA LEU A 549 18.37 15.79 -1.22
C LEU A 549 17.70 15.70 0.14
N PHE A 550 16.55 15.03 0.24
CA PHE A 550 15.83 14.86 1.49
C PHE A 550 16.49 13.81 2.39
N ALA A 551 17.02 12.74 1.80
CA ALA A 551 17.77 11.71 2.48
C ALA A 551 18.97 12.29 3.25
N MET A 552 19.78 13.13 2.60
CA MET A 552 20.96 13.75 3.22
C MET A 552 20.67 15.13 3.85
N GLY A 553 19.43 15.61 3.67
CA GLY A 553 19.02 16.97 3.99
C GLY A 553 18.98 17.24 5.48
N ASP A 554 19.26 18.48 5.87
CA ASP A 554 19.11 18.93 7.24
C ASP A 554 18.10 20.07 7.35
N ARG A 555 17.98 20.61 8.56
CA ARG A 555 16.98 21.63 8.91
C ARG A 555 17.11 22.93 8.10
N ARG A 556 18.25 23.18 7.45
CA ARG A 556 18.42 24.34 6.56
C ARG A 556 17.54 24.27 5.31
N LEU A 557 17.01 23.09 4.96
CA LEU A 557 16.08 22.89 3.85
C LEU A 557 14.61 23.12 4.22
N THR A 558 14.26 23.29 5.51
CA THR A 558 12.86 23.51 5.93
C THR A 558 12.18 24.67 5.20
N PRO A 559 12.80 25.85 5.01
CA PRO A 559 12.21 26.94 4.23
C PRO A 559 11.85 26.56 2.79
N ALA A 560 12.74 25.85 2.10
CA ALA A 560 12.54 25.40 0.72
C ALA A 560 11.38 24.39 0.63
N LEU A 561 11.29 23.49 1.61
CA LEU A 561 10.17 22.55 1.74
C LEU A 561 8.83 23.28 1.89
N ILE A 562 8.75 24.26 2.80
CA ILE A 562 7.53 25.05 3.01
C ILE A 562 7.14 25.80 1.73
N ARG A 563 8.10 26.48 1.08
CA ARG A 563 7.86 27.21 -0.17
C ARG A 563 7.36 26.29 -1.28
N SER A 564 8.03 25.15 -1.50
CA SER A 564 7.64 24.18 -2.53
C SER A 564 6.19 23.69 -2.33
N SER A 565 5.82 23.41 -1.08
CA SER A 565 4.53 22.80 -0.74
C SER A 565 3.37 23.80 -0.73
N ILE A 566 3.60 25.00 -0.16
CA ILE A 566 2.56 26.00 0.07
C ILE A 566 2.55 27.07 -1.02
N THR A 567 3.67 27.77 -1.23
CA THR A 567 3.76 28.90 -2.17
C THR A 567 3.63 28.44 -3.62
N ASP A 568 4.37 27.40 -4.00
CA ASP A 568 4.34 26.83 -5.34
C ASP A 568 3.20 25.81 -5.50
N GLY A 569 2.58 25.41 -4.40
CA GLY A 569 1.43 24.51 -4.37
C GLY A 569 1.74 23.06 -4.74
N PHE A 570 3.00 22.63 -4.81
CA PHE A 570 3.39 21.29 -5.23
C PHE A 570 2.90 20.22 -4.24
N VAL A 571 2.39 19.12 -4.79
CA VAL A 571 1.98 17.93 -4.04
C VAL A 571 2.55 16.71 -4.76
N TYR A 572 3.23 15.85 -4.01
CA TYR A 572 3.78 14.61 -4.50
C TYR A 572 2.68 13.54 -4.58
N TYR A 573 2.35 13.14 -5.82
CA TYR A 573 1.48 12.01 -6.16
C TYR A 573 2.28 10.98 -7.00
N ASN A 574 3.36 10.43 -6.43
CA ASN A 574 4.22 9.42 -7.06
C ASN A 574 5.02 9.89 -8.28
N THR A 575 5.12 11.20 -8.55
CA THR A 575 5.94 11.74 -9.64
C THR A 575 6.50 13.11 -9.27
N VAL A 576 7.71 13.44 -9.75
CA VAL A 576 8.32 14.77 -9.60
C VAL A 576 8.54 15.40 -10.97
N PRO A 577 7.84 16.49 -11.31
CA PRO A 577 8.06 17.21 -12.56
C PRO A 577 9.42 17.91 -12.61
N LYS A 578 10.00 18.02 -13.82
CA LYS A 578 11.24 18.79 -14.08
C LYS A 578 11.23 20.21 -13.54
N GLN A 579 10.07 20.87 -13.53
CA GLN A 579 9.95 22.23 -13.03
C GLN A 579 10.20 22.30 -11.52
N VAL A 580 9.79 21.29 -10.76
CA VAL A 580 10.02 21.24 -9.31
C VAL A 580 11.52 21.18 -9.03
N LEU A 581 12.25 20.33 -9.75
CA LEU A 581 13.71 20.25 -9.62
C LEU A 581 14.39 21.60 -9.92
N LYS A 582 13.95 22.31 -10.97
CA LYS A 582 14.47 23.66 -11.27
C LYS A 582 14.18 24.65 -10.13
N ASN A 583 12.98 24.63 -9.57
CA ASN A 583 12.60 25.50 -8.47
C ASN A 583 13.47 25.21 -7.22
N TRP A 584 13.67 23.93 -6.90
CA TRP A 584 14.52 23.51 -5.78
C TRP A 584 15.97 23.98 -5.92
N ARG A 585 16.55 23.91 -7.12
CA ARG A 585 17.90 24.47 -7.38
C ARG A 585 17.95 25.97 -7.10
N THR A 586 16.92 26.72 -7.49
CA THR A 586 16.79 28.14 -7.15
C THR A 586 16.72 28.34 -5.65
N TYR A 587 15.90 27.57 -4.93
CA TYR A 587 15.78 27.69 -3.47
C TYR A 587 17.10 27.41 -2.75
N LEU A 588 17.85 26.39 -3.19
CA LEU A 588 19.17 26.10 -2.64
C LEU A 588 20.08 27.33 -2.78
N SER A 589 20.15 27.92 -3.98
CA SER A 589 20.99 29.09 -4.21
C SER A 589 20.61 30.30 -3.35
N GLU A 590 19.32 30.55 -3.13
CA GLU A 590 18.82 31.62 -2.27
C GLU A 590 19.14 31.38 -0.79
N LEU A 591 19.18 30.11 -0.37
CA LEU A 591 19.57 29.68 0.98
C LEU A 591 21.09 29.59 1.17
N VAL A 592 21.89 29.99 0.17
CA VAL A 592 23.36 29.84 0.17
C VAL A 592 23.77 28.37 0.33
N LEU A 593 22.97 27.47 -0.24
CA LEU A 593 23.17 26.03 -0.30
C LEU A 593 23.35 25.58 -1.75
N SER A 594 23.86 24.38 -1.91
CA SER A 594 24.14 23.74 -3.19
C SER A 594 23.99 22.23 -3.08
N GLU A 595 23.95 21.56 -4.24
CA GLU A 595 23.99 20.10 -4.32
C GLU A 595 25.26 19.54 -3.67
N GLU A 596 26.40 20.24 -3.75
CA GLU A 596 27.66 19.81 -3.13
C GLU A 596 27.55 19.67 -1.60
N ASN A 597 26.70 20.46 -0.94
CA ASN A 597 26.51 20.32 0.51
C ASN A 597 25.99 18.92 0.89
N TYR A 598 25.20 18.31 0.01
CA TYR A 598 24.46 17.08 0.29
C TYR A 598 24.98 15.86 -0.47
N PHE A 599 25.45 16.02 -1.72
CA PHE A 599 25.75 14.91 -2.63
C PHE A 599 27.23 14.56 -2.73
N ARG A 600 28.13 15.39 -2.20
CA ARG A 600 29.59 15.10 -2.21
C ARG A 600 29.95 13.94 -1.30
N GLU A 601 31.10 13.35 -1.56
CA GLU A 601 31.76 12.40 -0.66
C GLU A 601 32.01 13.03 0.73
N LYS A 602 31.81 12.22 1.77
CA LYS A 602 31.97 12.60 3.18
C LYS A 602 33.12 11.82 3.81
N GLY A 603 33.91 12.51 4.61
CA GLY A 603 35.00 11.89 5.36
C GLY A 603 34.50 11.06 6.55
N LYS A 604 35.40 10.25 7.11
CA LYS A 604 35.15 9.38 8.26
C LYS A 604 34.62 10.11 9.50
N GLU A 605 35.11 11.32 9.74
CA GLU A 605 34.72 12.15 10.89
C GLU A 605 33.53 13.08 10.58
N GLN A 606 32.79 12.85 9.48
CA GLN A 606 31.61 13.65 9.15
C GLN A 606 30.55 13.54 10.25
N VAL A 607 30.05 14.70 10.68
CA VAL A 607 28.85 14.82 11.49
C VAL A 607 27.64 14.90 10.57
N PHE A 608 26.70 13.97 10.73
CA PHE A 608 25.47 13.87 9.96
C PHE A 608 24.29 14.42 10.77
N PRO A 609 23.23 14.92 10.11
CA PRO A 609 22.07 15.52 10.78
C PRO A 609 21.15 14.51 11.50
N TRP A 610 21.58 13.24 11.59
CA TRP A 610 20.93 12.13 12.31
C TRP A 610 21.88 11.46 13.31
N ASP A 611 23.03 12.07 13.61
CA ASP A 611 23.98 11.53 14.60
C ASP A 611 23.47 11.63 16.05
N ASP A 612 22.38 12.35 16.26
CA ASP A 612 21.59 12.36 17.48
C ASP A 612 20.69 11.12 17.62
N VAL A 613 20.71 10.20 16.66
CA VAL A 613 19.98 8.93 16.67
C VAL A 613 20.93 7.73 16.58
N ASP A 614 20.73 6.75 17.46
CA ASP A 614 21.44 5.47 17.49
C ASP A 614 20.52 4.34 16.99
N MET A 615 20.82 3.84 15.78
CA MET A 615 20.14 2.70 15.16
C MET A 615 20.74 1.34 15.55
N GLY A 616 21.69 1.31 16.48
CA GLY A 616 22.34 0.09 16.98
C GLY A 616 23.54 -0.39 16.15
N ILE A 617 23.91 0.32 15.08
CA ILE A 617 25.10 0.02 14.27
C ILE A 617 26.15 1.11 14.44
N SER A 618 27.38 0.70 14.77
CA SER A 618 28.46 1.67 15.00
C SER A 618 28.91 2.37 13.70
N LYS A 619 29.21 3.67 13.79
CA LYS A 619 29.81 4.44 12.68
C LYS A 619 31.09 3.83 12.15
N LYS A 620 31.91 3.26 13.04
CA LYS A 620 33.14 2.54 12.66
C LYS A 620 32.84 1.40 11.70
N PHE A 621 31.84 0.58 12.02
CA PHE A 621 31.42 -0.53 11.17
C PHE A 621 30.85 -0.04 9.83
N LEU A 622 30.04 1.03 9.84
CA LEU A 622 29.54 1.64 8.60
C LEU A 622 30.67 2.12 7.67
N TRP A 623 31.73 2.72 8.24
CA TRP A 623 32.90 3.16 7.48
C TRP A 623 33.69 1.98 6.90
N GLU A 624 33.94 0.93 7.68
CA GLU A 624 34.63 -0.28 7.19
C GLU A 624 33.87 -0.93 6.03
N GLU A 625 32.54 -0.94 6.09
CA GLU A 625 31.69 -1.46 5.03
C GLU A 625 31.60 -0.51 3.83
N TYR A 626 31.74 0.79 4.04
CA TYR A 626 31.86 1.77 2.95
C TYR A 626 33.14 1.52 2.16
N GLU A 627 34.27 1.33 2.86
CA GLU A 627 35.56 1.02 2.24
C GLU A 627 35.47 -0.27 1.42
N ARG A 628 34.78 -1.31 1.90
CA ARG A 628 34.58 -2.53 1.11
C ARG A 628 33.81 -2.28 -0.18
N SER A 629 32.70 -1.55 -0.08
CA SER A 629 31.80 -1.24 -1.18
C SER A 629 32.53 -0.52 -2.33
N ILE A 630 33.28 0.56 -2.02
CA ILE A 630 34.02 1.33 -3.05
C ILE A 630 35.20 0.57 -3.65
N HIS A 631 35.75 -0.42 -2.94
CA HIS A 631 36.79 -1.31 -3.46
C HIS A 631 36.21 -2.56 -4.16
N PHE A 632 34.89 -2.62 -4.38
CA PHE A 632 34.20 -3.74 -5.04
C PHE A 632 34.47 -5.09 -4.35
N THR A 633 34.59 -5.05 -3.03
CA THR A 633 34.70 -6.22 -2.16
C THR A 633 33.48 -6.29 -1.27
N GLU A 634 33.20 -7.48 -0.76
CA GLU A 634 32.06 -7.70 0.13
C GLU A 634 32.42 -8.72 1.20
N ARG A 635 31.54 -8.81 2.20
CA ARG A 635 31.60 -9.84 3.24
C ARG A 635 30.31 -10.66 3.22
N GLU A 636 30.44 -11.88 3.75
CA GLU A 636 29.28 -12.71 4.05
C GLU A 636 28.37 -12.08 5.10
N TYR A 637 27.15 -12.61 5.22
CA TYR A 637 26.18 -12.19 6.24
C TYR A 637 26.03 -13.21 7.37
N CYS A 638 25.34 -12.82 8.45
CA CYS A 638 25.37 -13.54 9.73
C CYS A 638 24.80 -14.98 9.71
N LEU A 639 24.02 -15.36 8.69
CA LEU A 639 23.38 -16.67 8.59
C LEU A 639 24.28 -17.69 7.88
N GLY A 640 24.25 -18.92 8.39
CA GLY A 640 24.91 -20.05 7.76
C GLY A 640 24.21 -20.48 6.47
N ARG A 641 24.98 -20.99 5.51
CA ARG A 641 24.54 -21.52 4.22
C ARG A 641 25.33 -22.78 3.88
N PRO A 642 24.93 -23.56 2.86
CA PRO A 642 25.76 -24.65 2.37
C PRO A 642 27.18 -24.13 2.09
N SER A 643 28.18 -24.74 2.75
CA SER A 643 29.60 -24.38 2.68
C SER A 643 30.02 -23.06 3.35
N ILE A 644 29.15 -22.37 4.08
CA ILE A 644 29.46 -21.12 4.80
C ILE A 644 28.95 -21.21 6.24
N ASP A 645 29.87 -21.15 7.21
CA ASP A 645 29.52 -21.15 8.62
C ASP A 645 28.88 -19.82 9.05
N ALA A 646 27.89 -19.91 9.93
CA ALA A 646 27.23 -18.74 10.51
C ALA A 646 28.18 -18.04 11.51
N GLN A 647 28.30 -16.71 11.41
CA GLN A 647 29.18 -15.93 12.28
C GLN A 647 28.63 -14.53 12.57
N CYS A 648 28.84 -14.04 13.80
CA CYS A 648 28.59 -12.64 14.13
C CYS A 648 29.70 -11.75 13.55
N LEU A 649 29.30 -10.68 12.84
CA LEU A 649 30.24 -9.77 12.16
C LEU A 649 30.64 -8.56 13.01
N GLY A 650 30.10 -8.42 14.23
CA GLY A 650 30.47 -7.34 15.14
C GLY A 650 29.85 -5.96 14.80
N CYS A 651 28.70 -5.90 14.13
CA CYS A 651 28.06 -4.63 13.74
C CYS A 651 27.52 -3.79 14.92
N GLY A 652 27.21 -4.42 16.06
CA GLY A 652 26.63 -3.77 17.25
C GLY A 652 25.14 -4.04 17.47
N ALA A 653 24.40 -4.47 16.44
CA ALA A 653 22.93 -4.50 16.50
C ALA A 653 22.32 -5.55 17.45
N CYS A 654 23.05 -6.63 17.78
CA CYS A 654 22.58 -7.65 18.72
C CYS A 654 23.03 -7.30 20.15
N PRO A 655 22.14 -6.97 21.09
CA PRO A 655 22.55 -6.43 22.39
C PRO A 655 23.05 -7.49 23.37
N THR A 656 22.73 -8.78 23.16
CA THR A 656 23.08 -9.87 24.08
C THR A 656 23.64 -11.10 23.37
N ALA A 657 24.37 -11.93 24.11
CA ALA A 657 24.88 -13.22 23.62
C ALA A 657 23.75 -14.16 23.15
N THR A 658 22.57 -14.06 23.75
CA THR A 658 21.38 -14.85 23.34
C THR A 658 20.90 -14.45 21.95
N HIS A 659 20.83 -13.15 21.64
CA HIS A 659 20.47 -12.67 20.31
C HIS A 659 21.48 -13.10 19.25
N ILE A 660 22.78 -13.01 19.58
CA ILE A 660 23.85 -13.49 18.70
C ILE A 660 23.67 -14.98 18.41
N LYS A 661 23.49 -15.81 19.45
CA LYS A 661 23.27 -17.25 19.32
C LYS A 661 22.05 -17.58 18.45
N LYS A 662 20.92 -16.87 18.61
CA LYS A 662 19.70 -17.08 17.84
C LYS A 662 19.94 -16.92 16.33
N ILE A 663 20.73 -15.92 15.93
CA ILE A 663 21.09 -15.69 14.52
C ILE A 663 22.14 -16.70 14.05
N THR A 664 23.21 -16.93 14.81
CA THR A 664 24.30 -17.83 14.38
C THR A 664 23.92 -19.31 14.40
N GLN A 665 22.86 -19.69 15.12
CA GLN A 665 22.33 -21.07 15.14
C GLN A 665 21.06 -21.22 14.31
N HIS A 666 20.65 -20.16 13.61
CA HIS A 666 19.50 -20.18 12.73
C HIS A 666 19.66 -21.25 11.65
N LYS A 667 18.60 -22.04 11.46
CA LYS A 667 18.50 -23.05 10.41
C LYS A 667 17.07 -23.05 9.88
N ILE A 668 16.94 -23.08 8.56
CA ILE A 668 15.65 -23.36 7.92
C ILE A 668 15.36 -24.85 8.14
N SER A 669 14.17 -25.14 8.67
CA SER A 669 13.67 -26.49 8.88
C SER A 669 13.77 -27.27 7.58
N GLN A 670 14.26 -28.52 7.65
CA GLN A 670 14.40 -29.37 6.47
C GLN A 670 13.05 -29.50 5.74
N PRO A 671 13.07 -29.55 4.40
CA PRO A 671 11.86 -29.73 3.62
C PRO A 671 11.18 -31.06 4.00
N PHE A 672 9.88 -31.00 4.23
CA PHE A 672 9.01 -32.16 4.44
C PHE A 672 8.76 -32.94 3.14
N LEU A 673 8.18 -34.13 3.27
CA LEU A 673 7.92 -35.04 2.16
C LEU A 673 6.96 -34.39 1.13
N LEU A 674 7.40 -34.33 -0.14
CA LEU A 674 6.65 -33.81 -1.29
C LEU A 674 5.24 -34.40 -1.43
N GLU A 675 5.02 -35.61 -0.92
CA GLU A 675 3.72 -36.28 -0.92
C GLU A 675 2.68 -35.56 -0.05
N GLU A 676 3.07 -34.98 1.08
CA GLU A 676 2.15 -34.27 1.97
C GLU A 676 1.66 -32.97 1.32
N LEU A 677 2.56 -32.27 0.63
CA LEU A 677 2.27 -31.08 -0.16
C LEU A 677 1.20 -31.33 -1.23
N GLN A 678 1.39 -32.40 -2.00
CA GLN A 678 0.46 -32.78 -3.06
C GLN A 678 -0.92 -33.17 -2.49
N LYS A 679 -0.96 -33.80 -1.31
CA LYS A 679 -2.23 -34.09 -0.62
C LYS A 679 -2.98 -32.81 -0.25
N ILE A 680 -2.29 -31.81 0.31
CA ILE A 680 -2.90 -30.51 0.64
C ILE A 680 -3.45 -29.83 -0.63
N ALA A 681 -2.65 -29.77 -1.69
CA ALA A 681 -3.06 -29.14 -2.95
C ALA A 681 -4.25 -29.87 -3.62
N ASN A 682 -4.25 -31.21 -3.60
CA ASN A 682 -5.37 -32.00 -4.13
C ASN A 682 -6.65 -31.85 -3.27
N GLY A 683 -6.51 -31.71 -1.96
CA GLY A 683 -7.62 -31.52 -1.03
C GLY A 683 -8.42 -30.23 -1.28
N LYS A 684 -7.80 -29.21 -1.88
CA LYS A 684 -8.45 -27.94 -2.22
C LYS A 684 -9.43 -27.98 -3.39
N ARG A 685 -9.52 -29.10 -4.13
CA ARG A 685 -10.41 -29.21 -5.29
C ARG A 685 -11.89 -29.38 -4.91
N ASN A 686 -12.17 -29.86 -3.70
CA ASN A 686 -13.52 -30.15 -3.26
C ASN A 686 -14.06 -28.99 -2.42
N LEU A 687 -14.95 -28.18 -2.99
CA LEU A 687 -15.53 -27.00 -2.35
C LEU A 687 -17.03 -27.18 -2.12
N ILE A 688 -17.51 -26.75 -0.95
CA ILE A 688 -18.92 -26.48 -0.68
C ILE A 688 -19.17 -25.02 -0.98
N THR A 689 -20.20 -24.73 -1.78
CA THR A 689 -20.63 -23.36 -2.07
C THR A 689 -21.80 -22.98 -1.18
N LEU A 690 -21.69 -21.85 -0.47
CA LEU A 690 -22.79 -21.18 0.21
C LEU A 690 -23.21 -19.98 -0.65
N ARG A 691 -24.48 -19.95 -1.05
CA ARG A 691 -25.08 -18.78 -1.68
C ARG A 691 -25.78 -17.93 -0.62
N VAL A 692 -25.63 -16.61 -0.74
CA VAL A 692 -26.24 -15.62 0.14
C VAL A 692 -27.01 -14.61 -0.70
N VAL A 693 -28.33 -14.51 -0.49
CA VAL A 693 -29.18 -13.49 -1.11
C VAL A 693 -29.23 -12.30 -0.17
N VAL A 694 -28.90 -11.11 -0.67
CA VAL A 694 -28.87 -9.88 0.12
C VAL A 694 -29.63 -8.76 -0.56
N GLU A 695 -30.23 -7.89 0.25
CA GLU A 695 -30.85 -6.64 -0.17
C GLU A 695 -29.92 -5.48 0.22
N ILE A 696 -29.33 -4.83 -0.78
CA ILE A 696 -28.39 -3.71 -0.61
C ILE A 696 -29.18 -2.40 -0.50
N GLU A 697 -28.87 -1.58 0.50
CA GLU A 697 -29.53 -0.29 0.71
C GLU A 697 -29.08 0.77 -0.32
N PRO A 698 -29.94 1.76 -0.63
CA PRO A 698 -29.59 2.85 -1.55
C PRO A 698 -28.39 3.70 -1.12
N THR A 699 -28.05 3.69 0.18
CA THR A 699 -26.89 4.36 0.77
C THR A 699 -25.56 3.72 0.36
N MET A 700 -25.57 2.42 0.05
CA MET A 700 -24.43 1.63 -0.41
C MET A 700 -24.29 1.58 -1.93
N ARG A 701 -25.05 2.40 -2.67
CA ARG A 701 -24.81 2.58 -4.11
C ARG A 701 -23.34 2.99 -4.33
N LEU A 702 -22.75 2.50 -5.41
CA LEU A 702 -21.32 2.64 -5.73
C LEU A 702 -20.35 1.78 -4.91
N ALA A 703 -20.81 1.06 -3.89
CA ALA A 703 -19.95 0.13 -3.17
C ALA A 703 -19.50 -1.01 -4.11
N PRO A 704 -18.20 -1.32 -4.21
CA PRO A 704 -17.72 -2.46 -4.99
C PRO A 704 -18.42 -3.74 -4.53
N LYS A 705 -18.84 -4.61 -5.45
CA LYS A 705 -19.55 -5.84 -5.03
C LYS A 705 -18.66 -6.73 -4.16
N ARG A 706 -17.37 -6.79 -4.49
CA ARG A 706 -16.37 -7.51 -3.69
C ARG A 706 -16.34 -7.03 -2.23
N LEU A 707 -16.62 -5.75 -1.95
CA LEU A 707 -16.68 -5.20 -0.59
C LEU A 707 -17.79 -5.88 0.22
N ILE A 708 -18.98 -5.99 -0.38
CA ILE A 708 -20.13 -6.63 0.27
C ILE A 708 -19.88 -8.13 0.44
N GLY A 709 -19.30 -8.80 -0.56
CA GLY A 709 -18.92 -10.21 -0.47
C GLY A 709 -17.93 -10.49 0.67
N VAL A 710 -16.90 -9.66 0.79
CA VAL A 710 -15.92 -9.72 1.89
C VAL A 710 -16.57 -9.41 3.24
N ALA A 711 -17.48 -8.43 3.30
CA ALA A 711 -18.23 -8.10 4.51
C ALA A 711 -19.14 -9.26 4.96
N ILE A 712 -19.77 -9.98 4.03
CA ILE A 712 -20.55 -11.20 4.31
C ILE A 712 -19.64 -12.30 4.85
N ALA A 713 -18.50 -12.56 4.20
CA ALA A 713 -17.54 -13.56 4.65
C ALA A 713 -17.02 -13.27 6.06
N ARG A 714 -16.65 -12.01 6.33
CA ARG A 714 -16.29 -11.50 7.65
C ARG A 714 -17.42 -11.73 8.67
N ALA A 715 -18.65 -11.33 8.35
CA ALA A 715 -19.79 -11.47 9.25
C ALA A 715 -20.06 -12.94 9.63
N LEU A 716 -20.00 -13.85 8.64
CA LEU A 716 -20.14 -15.29 8.86
C LEU A 716 -19.02 -15.84 9.76
N MET A 717 -17.77 -15.49 9.48
CA MET A 717 -16.61 -15.96 10.25
C MET A 717 -16.61 -15.41 11.69
N LEU A 718 -17.07 -14.18 11.92
CA LEU A 718 -17.20 -13.61 13.27
C LEU A 718 -18.37 -14.23 14.06
N ALA A 719 -19.48 -14.55 13.38
CA ALA A 719 -20.64 -15.19 14.02
C ALA A 719 -20.45 -16.70 14.26
N MET A 720 -19.60 -17.35 13.45
CA MET A 720 -19.33 -18.79 13.47
C MET A 720 -17.82 -19.05 13.34
N PRO A 721 -17.00 -18.80 14.38
CA PRO A 721 -15.54 -18.93 14.31
C PRO A 721 -15.02 -20.29 13.83
N GLU A 722 -15.81 -21.35 14.01
CA GLU A 722 -15.50 -22.72 13.60
C GLU A 722 -15.40 -22.90 12.08
N ILE A 723 -16.01 -22.01 11.28
CA ILE A 723 -15.94 -22.07 9.82
C ILE A 723 -14.65 -21.43 9.26
N VAL A 724 -13.92 -20.66 10.07
CA VAL A 724 -12.76 -19.85 9.64
C VAL A 724 -11.70 -20.68 8.91
N PRO A 725 -11.26 -21.86 9.39
CA PRO A 725 -10.24 -22.65 8.69
C PRO A 725 -10.73 -23.20 7.34
N TYR A 726 -12.05 -23.24 7.11
CA TYR A 726 -12.65 -23.82 5.92
C TYR A 726 -12.98 -22.78 4.85
N TYR A 727 -13.17 -21.50 5.20
CA TYR A 727 -13.43 -20.46 4.21
C TYR A 727 -12.29 -20.40 3.20
N SER A 728 -12.60 -20.58 1.91
CA SER A 728 -11.59 -20.55 0.86
C SER A 728 -11.57 -19.18 0.22
N SER A 729 -12.66 -18.82 -0.46
CA SER A 729 -12.72 -17.58 -1.22
C SER A 729 -14.16 -17.12 -1.45
N LEU A 730 -14.29 -15.87 -1.86
CA LEU A 730 -15.45 -15.44 -2.62
C LEU A 730 -15.38 -16.10 -4.00
N SER A 731 -16.26 -17.07 -4.29
CA SER A 731 -16.22 -17.88 -5.53
C SER A 731 -16.82 -17.18 -6.75
N GLY A 732 -16.70 -15.86 -6.76
CA GLY A 732 -17.19 -14.98 -7.81
C GLY A 732 -18.65 -14.59 -7.63
N HIS A 733 -18.95 -13.38 -8.09
CA HIS A 733 -20.31 -12.93 -8.33
C HIS A 733 -20.79 -13.49 -9.69
N LEU A 734 -22.10 -13.58 -9.91
CA LEU A 734 -22.60 -14.00 -11.23
C LEU A 734 -22.24 -13.02 -12.37
N SER A 735 -21.71 -11.84 -12.03
CA SER A 735 -21.14 -10.85 -12.95
C SER A 735 -19.65 -11.07 -13.28
N ASP A 736 -18.89 -11.87 -12.51
CA ASP A 736 -17.49 -12.18 -12.85
C ASP A 736 -17.38 -13.09 -14.09
N PHE A 737 -18.53 -13.44 -14.66
CA PHE A 737 -18.66 -14.21 -15.88
C PHE A 737 -19.04 -13.37 -17.11
N THR A 738 -19.14 -12.04 -16.97
CA THR A 738 -19.09 -11.09 -18.08
C THR A 738 -17.62 -10.68 -18.26
N GLY A 739 -16.93 -11.27 -19.24
CA GLY A 739 -15.47 -11.22 -19.32
C GLY A 739 -14.84 -9.82 -19.36
N ASP A 740 -13.65 -9.71 -18.75
CA ASP A 740 -12.55 -8.71 -18.81
C ASP A 740 -12.84 -7.20 -18.88
N LYS A 741 -14.08 -6.76 -19.02
CA LYS A 741 -14.47 -5.37 -18.85
C LYS A 741 -15.26 -5.29 -17.56
N ALA A 742 -14.61 -4.84 -16.50
CA ALA A 742 -15.25 -4.42 -15.26
C ALA A 742 -16.38 -3.44 -15.59
N THR A 743 -17.63 -3.93 -15.65
CA THR A 743 -18.79 -3.11 -15.98
C THR A 743 -19.82 -3.11 -14.84
N ALA A 744 -19.89 -1.93 -14.19
CA ALA A 744 -20.79 -1.38 -13.17
C ALA A 744 -21.16 -2.21 -11.94
N ASP A 745 -20.37 -2.04 -10.88
CA ASP A 745 -20.67 -2.39 -9.49
C ASP A 745 -21.58 -1.36 -8.79
N PHE A 746 -22.51 -0.72 -9.50
CA PHE A 746 -23.08 0.56 -9.07
C PHE A 746 -24.56 0.55 -8.68
N THR A 747 -25.14 -0.62 -8.37
CA THR A 747 -26.60 -0.76 -8.20
C THR A 747 -26.97 -1.31 -6.82
N TYR A 748 -28.14 -0.93 -6.32
CA TYR A 748 -28.70 -1.36 -5.03
C TYR A 748 -29.98 -2.18 -5.24
N GLY A 749 -30.43 -2.89 -4.21
CA GLY A 749 -31.52 -3.89 -4.30
C GLY A 749 -31.03 -5.32 -4.10
N ILE A 750 -31.78 -6.30 -4.61
CA ILE A 750 -31.52 -7.73 -4.37
C ILE A 750 -30.33 -8.22 -5.21
N ASN A 751 -29.29 -8.72 -4.54
CA ASN A 751 -28.07 -9.27 -5.12
C ASN A 751 -27.74 -10.64 -4.52
N VAL A 752 -26.86 -11.39 -5.18
CA VAL A 752 -26.51 -12.76 -4.79
C VAL A 752 -25.01 -12.97 -4.76
N TYR A 753 -24.52 -13.49 -3.65
CA TYR A 753 -23.10 -13.74 -3.40
C TYR A 753 -22.84 -15.24 -3.22
N HIS A 754 -21.67 -15.67 -3.66
CA HIS A 754 -21.21 -17.05 -3.54
C HIS A 754 -19.90 -17.11 -2.75
N LEU A 755 -19.92 -17.89 -1.68
CA LEU A 755 -18.76 -18.14 -0.84
C LEU A 755 -18.39 -19.62 -0.96
N ALA A 756 -17.11 -19.90 -1.19
CA ALA A 756 -16.58 -21.26 -1.25
C ALA A 756 -15.88 -21.63 0.05
N PHE A 757 -16.09 -22.87 0.46
CA PHE A 757 -15.50 -23.47 1.65
C PHE A 757 -14.92 -24.84 1.33
N LEU A 758 -13.80 -25.21 1.95
CA LEU A 758 -13.18 -26.52 1.81
C LEU A 758 -14.07 -27.62 2.38
N SER A 759 -14.45 -28.58 1.54
CA SER A 759 -15.38 -29.65 1.91
C SER A 759 -14.75 -30.66 2.88
N LYS A 760 -15.00 -30.51 4.19
CA LYS A 760 -14.78 -31.55 5.22
C LYS A 760 -16.11 -31.91 5.89
N ASP A 761 -16.25 -33.11 6.45
CA ASP A 761 -17.55 -33.58 6.99
C ASP A 761 -18.10 -32.68 8.10
N ARG A 762 -17.22 -32.22 9.01
CA ARG A 762 -17.57 -31.22 10.04
C ARG A 762 -18.17 -29.94 9.46
N LEU A 763 -17.74 -29.50 8.28
CA LEU A 763 -18.28 -28.30 7.66
C LEU A 763 -19.73 -28.49 7.20
N LYS A 764 -20.12 -29.69 6.76
CA LYS A 764 -21.51 -29.97 6.35
C LYS A 764 -22.47 -29.86 7.53
N GLU A 765 -22.00 -30.19 8.74
CA GLU A 765 -22.75 -30.02 9.98
C GLU A 765 -22.86 -28.53 10.36
N LEU A 766 -21.80 -27.74 10.15
CA LEU A 766 -21.77 -26.31 10.46
C LEU A 766 -22.56 -25.45 9.45
N LEU A 767 -22.49 -25.78 8.16
CA LEU A 767 -23.18 -25.07 7.08
C LEU A 767 -24.43 -25.82 6.64
N ASN A 768 -25.47 -25.77 7.47
CA ASN A 768 -26.80 -26.25 7.14
C ASN A 768 -27.86 -25.15 7.39
N ASN A 769 -29.05 -25.32 6.81
CA ASN A 769 -30.09 -24.29 6.85
C ASN A 769 -30.55 -23.97 8.29
N GLU A 770 -30.65 -24.97 9.18
CA GLU A 770 -31.09 -24.78 10.56
C GLU A 770 -30.11 -23.89 11.35
N VAL A 771 -28.81 -24.22 11.28
CA VAL A 771 -27.74 -23.45 11.96
C VAL A 771 -27.64 -22.02 11.40
N LEU A 772 -27.70 -21.87 10.07
CA LEU A 772 -27.64 -20.55 9.44
C LEU A 772 -28.85 -19.68 9.78
N SER A 773 -30.05 -20.27 9.88
CA SER A 773 -31.26 -19.57 10.33
C SER A 773 -31.15 -19.14 11.79
N GLU A 774 -30.64 -19.99 12.69
CA GLU A 774 -30.41 -19.64 14.09
C GLU A 774 -29.42 -18.47 14.24
N LYS A 775 -28.35 -18.48 13.44
CA LYS A 775 -27.30 -17.45 13.50
C LYS A 775 -27.62 -16.18 12.71
N LEU A 776 -28.69 -16.14 11.91
CA LEU A 776 -29.00 -15.04 10.98
C LEU A 776 -28.96 -13.66 11.66
N ASN A 777 -29.59 -13.50 12.82
CA ASN A 777 -29.59 -12.21 13.53
C ASN A 777 -28.20 -11.78 13.99
N THR A 778 -27.37 -12.74 14.42
CA THR A 778 -25.97 -12.46 14.83
C THR A 778 -25.14 -12.08 13.61
N ILE A 779 -25.26 -12.81 12.50
CA ILE A 779 -24.57 -12.50 11.24
C ILE A 779 -24.99 -11.11 10.75
N GLN A 780 -26.30 -10.83 10.73
CA GLN A 780 -26.85 -9.53 10.32
C GLN A 780 -26.34 -8.37 11.19
N GLY A 781 -26.07 -8.60 12.48
CA GLY A 781 -25.49 -7.60 13.38
C GLY A 781 -24.10 -7.13 12.99
N TYR A 782 -23.35 -7.91 12.22
CA TYR A 782 -22.04 -7.53 11.67
C TYR A 782 -22.14 -6.85 10.28
N CYS A 783 -23.33 -6.79 9.68
CA CYS A 783 -23.56 -6.19 8.37
C CYS A 783 -24.14 -4.78 8.51
N GLN A 784 -23.58 -3.82 7.78
CA GLN A 784 -24.09 -2.45 7.70
C GLN A 784 -24.40 -2.07 6.25
N GLY A 785 -25.55 -1.44 6.01
CA GLY A 785 -25.96 -0.99 4.67
C GLY A 785 -26.51 -2.09 3.74
N PHE A 786 -26.67 -3.32 4.23
CA PHE A 786 -27.35 -4.39 3.50
C PHE A 786 -27.97 -5.43 4.45
N ARG A 787 -28.97 -6.16 3.96
CA ARG A 787 -29.72 -7.18 4.72
C ARG A 787 -29.62 -8.55 4.07
N ILE A 788 -29.31 -9.58 4.85
CA ILE A 788 -29.36 -10.97 4.38
C ILE A 788 -30.81 -11.43 4.35
N LYS A 789 -31.24 -11.95 3.19
CA LYS A 789 -32.60 -12.43 2.95
C LYS A 789 -32.68 -13.94 3.03
N GLU A 790 -31.67 -14.63 2.52
CA GLU A 790 -31.69 -16.09 2.39
C GLU A 790 -30.27 -16.67 2.30
N PHE A 791 -30.09 -17.86 2.85
CA PHE A 791 -28.92 -18.71 2.62
C PHE A 791 -29.34 -19.97 1.84
N VAL A 792 -28.55 -20.36 0.85
CA VAL A 792 -28.75 -21.60 0.11
C VAL A 792 -27.45 -22.41 0.12
N VAL A 793 -27.47 -23.54 0.83
CA VAL A 793 -26.32 -24.45 0.97
C VAL A 793 -26.22 -25.38 -0.24
N ASN A 794 -25.01 -25.51 -0.78
CA ASN A 794 -24.66 -26.37 -1.92
C ASN A 794 -25.68 -26.33 -3.07
N PRO A 795 -25.87 -25.16 -3.68
CA PRO A 795 -26.96 -24.97 -4.62
C PRO A 795 -26.81 -25.65 -6.01
N GLY A 796 -25.87 -26.58 -6.16
CA GLY A 796 -25.42 -27.09 -7.46
C GLY A 796 -24.34 -26.22 -8.11
N ASP A 797 -23.75 -26.70 -9.21
CA ASP A 797 -22.60 -26.08 -9.87
C ASP A 797 -23.00 -24.77 -10.60
N ILE A 798 -22.26 -23.68 -10.36
CA ILE A 798 -22.52 -22.35 -10.94
C ILE A 798 -22.31 -22.35 -12.45
N LEU A 799 -21.49 -23.28 -12.96
CA LEU A 799 -21.29 -23.47 -14.40
C LEU A 799 -22.61 -23.74 -15.15
N ASP A 800 -23.65 -24.21 -14.45
CA ASP A 800 -24.94 -24.52 -15.06
C ASP A 800 -25.86 -23.32 -15.24
N VAL A 801 -25.58 -22.14 -14.67
CA VAL A 801 -26.45 -20.95 -14.81
C VAL A 801 -26.42 -20.44 -16.25
N LYS A 802 -27.59 -20.50 -16.89
CA LYS A 802 -27.80 -20.14 -18.29
C LYS A 802 -28.49 -18.79 -18.41
N TYR A 803 -29.47 -18.54 -17.56
CA TYR A 803 -30.31 -17.33 -17.59
C TYR A 803 -30.50 -16.72 -16.21
N MET A 804 -30.68 -15.40 -16.18
CA MET A 804 -30.94 -14.59 -15.00
C MET A 804 -32.24 -13.82 -15.17
N LEU A 805 -33.00 -13.68 -14.11
CA LEU A 805 -34.22 -12.87 -14.05
C LEU A 805 -33.95 -11.62 -13.23
N TYR A 806 -33.97 -10.46 -13.88
CA TYR A 806 -33.80 -9.16 -13.25
C TYR A 806 -35.10 -8.37 -13.28
N LYS A 807 -35.34 -7.59 -12.24
CA LYS A 807 -36.33 -6.52 -12.23
C LYS A 807 -35.61 -5.19 -11.98
N MET A 808 -35.78 -4.26 -12.89
CA MET A 808 -35.13 -2.94 -12.86
C MET A 808 -36.17 -1.85 -12.70
N TYR A 809 -35.92 -0.88 -11.83
CA TYR A 809 -36.84 0.23 -11.56
C TYR A 809 -36.24 1.52 -12.09
N PHE A 810 -36.97 2.19 -12.99
CA PHE A 810 -36.50 3.40 -13.66
C PHE A 810 -37.14 4.65 -13.04
N ASN A 811 -36.34 5.71 -12.97
CA ASN A 811 -36.72 6.99 -12.37
C ASN A 811 -37.77 7.74 -13.23
N LYS A 812 -38.59 8.58 -12.58
CA LYS A 812 -39.63 9.48 -13.12
C LYS A 812 -39.20 10.45 -14.23
N ASN A 813 -37.91 10.55 -14.52
CA ASN A 813 -37.41 11.42 -15.59
C ASN A 813 -37.51 10.77 -16.99
N PHE A 814 -38.03 9.54 -17.08
CA PHE A 814 -38.10 8.77 -18.31
C PHE A 814 -39.48 8.16 -18.46
N THR A 815 -40.00 8.13 -19.69
CA THR A 815 -41.27 7.46 -19.97
C THR A 815 -41.02 6.01 -20.37
N ALA A 816 -41.96 5.13 -20.05
CA ALA A 816 -41.94 3.74 -20.51
C ALA A 816 -41.79 3.63 -22.04
N SER A 817 -42.35 4.58 -22.79
CA SER A 817 -42.23 4.66 -24.25
C SER A 817 -40.80 4.92 -24.73
N PHE A 818 -40.02 5.71 -23.99
CA PHE A 818 -38.63 6.00 -24.34
C PHE A 818 -37.76 4.74 -24.14
N ILE A 819 -37.98 3.99 -23.05
CA ILE A 819 -37.25 2.73 -22.86
C ILE A 819 -37.73 1.63 -23.80
N GLU A 820 -39.02 1.58 -24.16
CA GLU A 820 -39.53 0.69 -25.22
C GLU A 820 -38.72 0.88 -26.51
N GLN A 821 -38.51 2.14 -26.94
CA GLN A 821 -37.70 2.45 -28.10
C GLN A 821 -36.24 1.98 -27.93
N LYS A 822 -35.61 2.30 -26.80
CA LYS A 822 -34.20 1.96 -26.55
C LYS A 822 -33.94 0.46 -26.46
N LEU A 823 -34.85 -0.29 -25.84
CA LEU A 823 -34.79 -1.74 -25.80
C LEU A 823 -34.97 -2.35 -27.21
N GLY A 824 -35.88 -1.79 -28.02
CA GLY A 824 -36.03 -2.17 -29.43
C GLY A 824 -34.75 -1.93 -30.24
N GLU A 825 -34.13 -0.75 -30.10
CA GLU A 825 -32.84 -0.40 -30.72
C GLU A 825 -31.73 -1.39 -30.29
N TYR A 826 -31.63 -1.69 -28.99
CA TYR A 826 -30.65 -2.64 -28.44
C TYR A 826 -30.84 -4.06 -29.00
N LEU A 827 -32.08 -4.56 -29.05
CA LEU A 827 -32.38 -5.89 -29.60
C LEU A 827 -32.08 -5.97 -31.11
N HIS A 828 -32.38 -4.90 -31.85
CA HIS A 828 -32.13 -4.82 -33.28
C HIS A 828 -30.64 -4.75 -33.61
N ALA A 829 -29.87 -3.94 -32.87
CA ALA A 829 -28.41 -3.81 -33.03
C ALA A 829 -27.67 -5.13 -32.78
N ASN A 830 -28.23 -6.02 -31.97
CA ASN A 830 -27.69 -7.35 -31.69
C ASN A 830 -28.26 -8.46 -32.61
N TYR A 831 -28.94 -8.09 -33.72
CA TYR A 831 -29.53 -9.00 -34.70
C TYR A 831 -30.53 -10.03 -34.14
N VAL A 832 -31.25 -9.67 -33.06
CA VAL A 832 -32.20 -10.57 -32.39
C VAL A 832 -33.63 -10.34 -32.92
N LYS A 833 -34.15 -11.29 -33.71
CA LYS A 833 -35.58 -11.28 -34.08
C LYS A 833 -36.46 -11.49 -32.84
N HIS A 834 -37.44 -10.61 -32.66
CA HIS A 834 -38.33 -10.60 -31.52
C HIS A 834 -39.75 -10.20 -31.93
N THR A 835 -40.72 -10.65 -31.13
CA THR A 835 -42.12 -10.26 -31.23
C THR A 835 -42.44 -9.22 -30.16
N LEU A 836 -43.10 -8.13 -30.56
CA LEU A 836 -43.63 -7.10 -29.67
C LEU A 836 -45.12 -7.38 -29.39
N LEU A 837 -45.51 -7.47 -28.13
CA LEU A 837 -46.89 -7.66 -27.70
C LEU A 837 -47.28 -6.55 -26.72
N LYS A 838 -48.49 -5.99 -26.86
CA LYS A 838 -49.06 -5.06 -25.88
C LYS A 838 -50.24 -5.73 -25.17
N ARG A 839 -50.15 -5.90 -23.85
CA ARG A 839 -51.17 -6.58 -23.02
C ARG A 839 -51.40 -5.80 -21.73
N HIS A 840 -52.65 -5.48 -21.41
CA HIS A 840 -53.04 -4.80 -20.15
C HIS A 840 -52.27 -3.51 -19.81
N GLY A 841 -51.72 -2.81 -20.80
CA GLY A 841 -50.90 -1.59 -20.59
C GLY A 841 -49.40 -1.84 -20.49
N ASP A 842 -48.98 -3.11 -20.51
CA ASP A 842 -47.58 -3.53 -20.53
C ASP A 842 -47.09 -3.79 -21.96
N THR A 843 -45.81 -3.51 -22.19
CA THR A 843 -45.11 -3.84 -23.44
C THR A 843 -44.18 -5.04 -23.22
N ILE A 844 -44.38 -6.11 -23.99
CA ILE A 844 -43.64 -7.37 -23.88
C ILE A 844 -42.81 -7.59 -25.15
N PHE A 845 -41.52 -7.84 -24.97
CA PHE A 845 -40.59 -8.27 -26.00
C PHE A 845 -40.28 -9.76 -25.78
N LYS A 846 -40.61 -10.60 -26.76
CA LYS A 846 -40.32 -12.04 -26.71
C LYS A 846 -39.42 -12.44 -27.87
N VAL A 847 -38.25 -12.99 -27.57
CA VAL A 847 -37.29 -13.40 -28.60
C VAL A 847 -37.70 -14.74 -29.23
N ASP A 848 -37.63 -14.79 -30.56
CA ASP A 848 -37.99 -15.97 -31.34
C ASP A 848 -37.07 -17.16 -31.02
N THR A 849 -37.63 -18.37 -30.99
CA THR A 849 -36.91 -19.59 -30.61
C THR A 849 -35.64 -19.83 -31.44
N LYS A 850 -35.63 -19.44 -32.71
CA LYS A 850 -34.46 -19.55 -33.61
C LYS A 850 -33.32 -18.58 -33.26
N SER A 851 -33.63 -17.46 -32.62
CA SER A 851 -32.66 -16.41 -32.24
C SER A 851 -32.13 -16.57 -30.80
N LYS A 852 -32.79 -17.38 -29.96
CA LYS A 852 -32.45 -17.56 -28.53
C LYS A 852 -31.00 -17.98 -28.26
N LYS A 853 -30.35 -18.70 -29.17
CA LYS A 853 -28.97 -19.20 -28.96
C LYS A 853 -27.93 -18.09 -28.82
N ASN A 854 -28.16 -16.95 -29.47
CA ASN A 854 -27.23 -15.81 -29.50
C ASN A 854 -27.82 -14.57 -28.80
N ALA A 855 -29.06 -14.63 -28.32
CA ALA A 855 -29.74 -13.49 -27.72
C ALA A 855 -29.26 -13.24 -26.28
N MET A 856 -28.92 -12.00 -25.98
CA MET A 856 -28.57 -11.57 -24.62
C MET A 856 -29.79 -11.32 -23.75
N VAL A 857 -30.91 -10.92 -24.36
CA VAL A 857 -32.21 -10.76 -23.71
C VAL A 857 -33.15 -11.76 -24.37
N LEU A 858 -33.91 -12.53 -23.58
CA LEU A 858 -34.85 -13.55 -24.09
C LEU A 858 -36.29 -13.12 -23.95
N TYR A 859 -36.55 -12.36 -22.89
CA TYR A 859 -37.85 -11.79 -22.57
C TYR A 859 -37.63 -10.49 -21.82
N ALA A 860 -38.45 -9.49 -22.12
CA ALA A 860 -38.54 -8.28 -21.35
C ALA A 860 -40.00 -7.83 -21.29
N ARG A 861 -40.48 -7.48 -20.11
CA ARG A 861 -41.82 -6.91 -19.88
C ARG A 861 -41.66 -5.57 -19.18
N ILE A 862 -42.13 -4.52 -19.83
CA ILE A 862 -42.19 -3.17 -19.27
C ILE A 862 -43.55 -3.02 -18.59
N ASN A 863 -43.52 -2.94 -17.26
CA ASN A 863 -44.69 -2.76 -16.41
C ASN A 863 -44.88 -1.28 -16.09
N ASN A 864 -45.98 -0.66 -16.53
CA ASN A 864 -46.33 0.71 -16.13
C ASN A 864 -46.83 0.70 -14.68
N LEU A 865 -46.08 1.30 -13.75
CA LEU A 865 -46.40 1.29 -12.32
C LEU A 865 -47.48 2.33 -11.97
N ASN A 866 -48.67 2.25 -12.58
CA ASN A 866 -49.84 3.03 -12.13
C ASN A 866 -50.59 2.36 -10.95
N ARG A 867 -50.05 1.27 -10.38
CA ARG A 867 -50.73 0.45 -9.35
C ARG A 867 -49.92 0.10 -8.09
N MET A 868 -48.64 0.47 -8.00
CA MET A 868 -47.77 0.09 -6.86
C MET A 868 -47.11 1.32 -6.24
N LYS A 869 -47.16 1.44 -4.91
CA LYS A 869 -46.59 2.55 -4.12
C LYS A 869 -45.07 2.39 -3.94
N GLU A 870 -44.27 2.55 -4.99
CA GLU A 870 -42.83 2.81 -4.86
C GLU A 870 -42.61 4.33 -5.05
N PRO A 871 -42.06 5.07 -4.06
CA PRO A 871 -42.05 6.54 -4.07
C PRO A 871 -41.35 7.18 -5.27
N ASP A 872 -40.37 6.48 -5.87
CA ASP A 872 -39.39 7.05 -6.81
C ASP A 872 -39.29 6.36 -8.18
N ALA A 873 -40.15 5.37 -8.48
CA ALA A 873 -40.15 4.63 -9.75
C ALA A 873 -41.45 4.85 -10.56
N GLU A 874 -41.33 5.13 -11.85
CA GLU A 874 -42.49 5.37 -12.75
C GLU A 874 -42.91 4.10 -13.51
N PHE A 875 -41.96 3.22 -13.80
CA PHE A 875 -42.19 1.90 -14.39
C PHE A 875 -41.07 0.94 -13.99
N SER A 876 -41.30 -0.35 -14.19
CA SER A 876 -40.27 -1.38 -14.00
C SER A 876 -40.14 -2.25 -15.24
N ILE A 877 -38.97 -2.85 -15.41
CA ILE A 877 -38.71 -3.81 -16.48
C ILE A 877 -38.32 -5.13 -15.84
N LEU A 878 -39.11 -6.17 -16.13
CA LEU A 878 -38.78 -7.54 -15.82
C LEU A 878 -38.08 -8.16 -17.02
N MET A 879 -36.84 -8.63 -16.86
CA MET A 879 -36.02 -9.15 -17.96
C MET A 879 -35.46 -10.53 -17.64
N ALA A 880 -35.66 -11.48 -18.55
CA ALA A 880 -34.91 -12.74 -18.58
C ALA A 880 -33.75 -12.60 -19.56
N VAL A 881 -32.52 -12.68 -19.05
CA VAL A 881 -31.29 -12.39 -19.80
C VAL A 881 -30.31 -13.56 -19.73
N ALA A 882 -29.44 -13.66 -20.73
CA ALA A 882 -28.35 -14.63 -20.73
C ALA A 882 -27.23 -14.23 -19.77
N ARG A 883 -26.41 -15.19 -19.35
CA ARG A 883 -25.23 -14.97 -18.48
C ARG A 883 -24.27 -13.86 -18.96
N ARG A 884 -24.17 -13.63 -20.27
CA ARG A 884 -23.27 -12.63 -20.88
C ARG A 884 -23.91 -11.24 -21.04
N PHE A 885 -25.13 -11.04 -20.55
CA PHE A 885 -25.81 -9.76 -20.65
C PHE A 885 -25.10 -8.70 -19.80
N ASP A 886 -24.63 -7.64 -20.46
CA ASP A 886 -24.02 -6.50 -19.80
C ASP A 886 -25.11 -5.47 -19.43
N ILE A 887 -25.43 -5.45 -18.13
CA ILE A 887 -26.43 -4.56 -17.57
C ILE A 887 -26.01 -3.09 -17.63
N GLN A 888 -24.71 -2.78 -17.52
CA GLN A 888 -24.23 -1.40 -17.61
C GLN A 888 -24.42 -0.87 -19.01
N THR A 889 -23.92 -1.60 -20.01
CA THR A 889 -24.04 -1.19 -21.41
C THR A 889 -25.51 -1.00 -21.78
N PHE A 890 -26.40 -1.86 -21.26
CA PHE A 890 -27.84 -1.68 -21.42
C PHE A 890 -28.36 -0.39 -20.77
N LEU A 891 -28.02 -0.13 -19.50
CA LEU A 891 -28.45 1.08 -18.79
C LEU A 891 -27.87 2.36 -19.41
N GLU A 892 -26.61 2.36 -19.82
CA GLU A 892 -25.97 3.49 -20.52
C GLU A 892 -26.62 3.73 -21.89
N THR A 893 -27.03 2.68 -22.60
CA THR A 893 -27.81 2.81 -23.83
C THR A 893 -29.17 3.43 -23.55
N CYS A 894 -29.83 3.02 -22.46
CA CYS A 894 -31.12 3.53 -22.04
C CYS A 894 -31.05 5.01 -21.62
N TYR A 895 -30.14 5.37 -20.71
CA TYR A 895 -30.04 6.72 -20.14
C TYR A 895 -29.25 7.70 -21.03
N GLY A 896 -28.33 7.20 -21.85
CA GLY A 896 -27.31 8.00 -22.54
C GLY A 896 -26.05 8.19 -21.69
N PHE A 897 -24.89 8.29 -22.34
CA PHE A 897 -23.58 8.36 -21.67
C PHE A 897 -23.44 9.54 -20.69
N GLU A 898 -24.08 10.67 -20.98
CA GLU A 898 -24.04 11.90 -20.16
C GLU A 898 -24.80 11.78 -18.83
N ARG A 899 -25.63 10.74 -18.65
CA ARG A 899 -26.57 10.57 -17.52
C ARG A 899 -26.17 9.43 -16.59
N ARG A 900 -24.90 9.42 -16.19
CA ARG A 900 -24.34 8.41 -15.27
C ARG A 900 -25.02 8.40 -13.90
N ARG A 901 -25.53 9.53 -13.42
CA ARG A 901 -26.20 9.61 -12.11
C ARG A 901 -27.45 8.73 -12.09
N GLU A 902 -28.21 8.72 -13.17
CA GLU A 902 -29.44 7.97 -13.32
C GLU A 902 -29.16 6.46 -13.40
N VAL A 903 -28.08 6.05 -14.07
CA VAL A 903 -27.58 4.67 -14.07
C VAL A 903 -27.35 4.17 -12.64
N VAL A 904 -26.63 4.94 -11.83
CA VAL A 904 -26.26 4.59 -10.44
C VAL A 904 -27.49 4.57 -9.50
N CYS A 905 -28.50 5.40 -9.78
CA CYS A 905 -29.71 5.45 -8.97
C CYS A 905 -30.75 4.38 -9.34
N THR A 906 -30.48 3.54 -10.35
CA THR A 906 -31.41 2.48 -10.78
C THR A 906 -31.41 1.33 -9.77
N LYS A 907 -32.56 1.05 -9.16
CA LYS A 907 -32.76 -0.13 -8.29
C LYS A 907 -32.81 -1.38 -9.17
N ILE A 908 -32.07 -2.42 -8.78
CA ILE A 908 -32.01 -3.69 -9.51
C ILE A 908 -32.20 -4.84 -8.54
N GLU A 909 -33.13 -5.73 -8.87
CA GLU A 909 -33.43 -6.92 -8.10
C GLU A 909 -33.15 -8.16 -8.95
N ALA A 910 -32.22 -9.00 -8.50
CA ALA A 910 -32.02 -10.33 -9.04
C ALA A 910 -33.07 -11.28 -8.44
N LEU A 911 -34.10 -11.61 -9.20
CA LEU A 911 -35.25 -12.39 -8.75
C LEU A 911 -35.08 -13.90 -8.91
N GLY A 912 -34.17 -14.34 -9.79
CA GLY A 912 -33.92 -15.77 -9.95
C GLY A 912 -32.87 -16.12 -10.99
N TYR A 913 -32.39 -17.36 -10.89
CA TYR A 913 -31.34 -17.93 -11.71
C TYR A 913 -31.78 -19.31 -12.23
N TYR A 914 -31.56 -19.54 -13.51
CA TYR A 914 -32.05 -20.73 -14.21
C TYR A 914 -30.90 -21.38 -14.98
N GLY A 915 -30.76 -22.68 -14.79
CA GLY A 915 -29.74 -23.49 -15.42
C GLY A 915 -30.27 -24.38 -16.53
N LYS A 916 -29.38 -25.17 -17.14
CA LYS A 916 -29.78 -26.22 -18.08
C LYS A 916 -30.26 -27.43 -17.29
N ASN A 917 -31.42 -28.00 -17.64
CA ASN A 917 -31.92 -29.20 -16.97
C ASN A 917 -31.10 -30.43 -17.43
N PRO A 918 -30.35 -31.12 -16.54
CA PRO A 918 -29.55 -32.29 -16.92
C PRO A 918 -30.36 -33.60 -16.93
N VAL A 919 -31.54 -33.63 -16.31
CA VAL A 919 -32.36 -34.84 -16.05
C VAL A 919 -33.50 -35.01 -17.06
N LEU A 920 -33.88 -33.97 -17.80
CA LEU A 920 -34.94 -34.08 -18.82
C LEU A 920 -34.46 -34.78 -20.09
N GLN A 921 -35.07 -35.94 -20.40
CA GLN A 921 -35.08 -36.52 -21.73
C GLN A 921 -35.51 -35.46 -22.75
N LYS A 922 -34.84 -35.39 -23.90
CA LYS A 922 -34.87 -34.34 -24.94
C LYS A 922 -36.24 -33.89 -25.52
N ASN A 923 -37.40 -34.23 -24.96
CA ASN A 923 -38.71 -34.06 -25.63
C ASN A 923 -39.88 -33.50 -24.80
N VAL A 924 -39.67 -32.98 -23.57
CA VAL A 924 -40.78 -32.35 -22.81
C VAL A 924 -41.10 -30.97 -23.38
N ARG A 925 -42.36 -30.78 -23.82
CA ARG A 925 -42.85 -29.53 -24.40
C ARG A 925 -43.63 -28.70 -23.37
N CYS A 926 -43.43 -27.40 -23.41
CA CYS A 926 -44.13 -26.43 -22.59
C CYS A 926 -45.64 -26.49 -22.89
N ALA A 927 -46.46 -26.68 -21.85
CA ALA A 927 -47.91 -26.77 -21.97
C ALA A 927 -48.57 -25.50 -22.55
N SER A 928 -47.86 -24.35 -22.51
CA SER A 928 -48.39 -23.06 -22.98
C SER A 928 -47.99 -22.68 -24.40
N CYS A 929 -46.73 -22.92 -24.77
CA CYS A 929 -46.19 -22.46 -26.05
C CYS A 929 -45.55 -23.57 -26.88
N THR A 930 -45.59 -24.81 -26.41
CA THR A 930 -45.04 -26.01 -27.07
C THR A 930 -43.52 -26.02 -27.31
N ASP A 931 -42.79 -24.97 -26.92
CA ASP A 931 -41.32 -24.94 -26.88
C ASP A 931 -40.78 -26.03 -25.94
N TYR A 932 -39.56 -26.53 -26.20
CA TYR A 932 -38.89 -27.47 -25.31
C TYR A 932 -38.57 -26.84 -23.95
N VAL A 933 -38.90 -27.55 -22.87
CA VAL A 933 -38.49 -27.22 -21.50
C VAL A 933 -37.05 -27.70 -21.33
N ASN A 934 -36.08 -26.79 -21.49
CA ASN A 934 -34.66 -27.11 -21.39
C ASN A 934 -34.01 -26.51 -20.13
N GLU A 935 -34.77 -25.73 -19.39
CA GLU A 935 -34.32 -24.96 -18.25
C GLU A 935 -34.75 -25.67 -16.96
N THR A 936 -33.87 -25.67 -15.98
CA THR A 936 -34.21 -25.98 -14.60
C THR A 936 -34.06 -24.73 -13.77
N PHE A 937 -34.95 -24.57 -12.82
CA PHE A 937 -34.81 -23.57 -11.79
C PHE A 937 -33.63 -23.92 -10.88
N LEU A 938 -32.76 -22.93 -10.59
CA LEU A 938 -31.68 -23.08 -9.63
C LEU A 938 -31.96 -22.26 -8.35
N VAL A 939 -32.58 -21.07 -8.45
CA VAL A 939 -32.81 -20.09 -7.34
C VAL A 939 -33.91 -19.06 -7.65
N GLY A 940 -34.76 -18.67 -6.67
CA GLY A 940 -36.01 -17.91 -6.84
C GLY A 940 -37.33 -18.75 -6.70
N GLN A 941 -38.31 -18.55 -7.60
CA GLN A 941 -39.51 -19.39 -7.66
C GLN A 941 -39.38 -20.57 -8.66
N PRO A 942 -39.87 -21.78 -8.32
CA PRO A 942 -39.78 -22.94 -9.19
C PRO A 942 -40.54 -22.73 -10.50
N LEU A 943 -40.04 -23.33 -11.58
CA LEU A 943 -40.78 -23.40 -12.84
C LEU A 943 -42.05 -24.23 -12.63
N GLY A 944 -43.19 -23.75 -13.13
CA GLY A 944 -44.43 -24.52 -13.13
C GLY A 944 -44.26 -25.85 -13.87
N GLU A 945 -44.97 -26.89 -13.44
CA GLU A 945 -44.90 -28.21 -14.08
C GLU A 945 -45.13 -28.12 -15.60
N ASN A 946 -44.21 -28.71 -16.37
CA ASN A 946 -44.23 -28.68 -17.84
C ASN A 946 -44.34 -27.27 -18.45
N GLN A 947 -43.77 -26.24 -17.81
CA GLN A 947 -43.66 -24.89 -18.37
C GLN A 947 -42.20 -24.51 -18.63
N CYS A 948 -41.98 -23.76 -19.72
CA CYS A 948 -40.69 -23.13 -19.96
C CYS A 948 -40.57 -21.81 -19.19
N LEU A 949 -39.33 -21.39 -18.91
CA LEU A 949 -39.00 -20.16 -18.18
C LEU A 949 -39.84 -18.95 -18.60
N ILE A 950 -39.92 -18.70 -19.91
CA ILE A 950 -40.63 -17.52 -20.43
C ILE A 950 -42.13 -17.59 -20.14
N CYS A 951 -42.75 -18.77 -20.25
CA CYS A 951 -44.18 -18.92 -19.96
C CYS A 951 -44.50 -18.89 -18.47
N THR A 952 -43.57 -19.33 -17.62
CA THR A 952 -43.70 -19.17 -16.17
C THR A 952 -43.65 -17.68 -15.79
N ILE A 953 -42.70 -16.92 -16.34
CA ILE A 953 -42.60 -15.46 -16.12
C ILE A 953 -43.84 -14.73 -16.62
N ASP A 954 -44.37 -15.12 -17.78
CA ASP A 954 -45.54 -14.47 -18.40
C ASP A 954 -46.86 -14.78 -17.65
N ARG A 955 -46.93 -15.90 -16.91
CA ARG A 955 -48.14 -16.32 -16.16
C ARG A 955 -48.17 -15.82 -14.71
N ASP A 956 -47.00 -15.63 -14.09
CA ASP A 956 -46.94 -15.28 -12.69
C ASP A 956 -46.89 -13.75 -12.53
N GLU A 957 -48.05 -13.15 -12.26
CA GLU A 957 -48.16 -11.75 -11.87
C GLU A 957 -47.52 -11.49 -10.48
N ASN A 958 -47.35 -12.54 -9.66
CA ASN A 958 -46.82 -12.50 -8.29
C ASN A 958 -45.34 -12.92 -8.18
N LEU A 959 -44.62 -13.08 -9.29
CA LEU A 959 -43.13 -13.08 -9.31
C LEU A 959 -42.53 -11.74 -8.83
N ILE A 960 -43.39 -10.80 -8.48
CA ILE A 960 -43.12 -9.52 -7.84
C ILE A 960 -43.20 -9.77 -6.31
N PRO A 961 -42.08 -9.73 -5.59
CA PRO A 961 -42.11 -9.66 -4.13
C PRO A 961 -42.81 -8.38 -3.64
#